data_AF-A0A1V9YXE5-F1
#
_entry.id   AF-A0A1V9YXE5-F1
#
_cell.length_a   1.000
_cell.length_b   1.000
_cell.length_c   1.000
_cell.angle_alpha   90.00
_cell.angle_beta   90.00
_cell.angle_gamma   90.00
#
_symmetry.space_group_name_H-M   'P 1'
#
loop_
_entity.id
_entity.type
_entity.pdbx_description
1 polymer ?
#
loop_
_entity_poly.entity_id
_entity_poly.type
_entity_poly.pdbx_seq_one_letter_code
_entity_poly.pdbx_strand_id
1 'polypeptide(L)'
;MSPLTVIRVKQPGLTSIRSAPNLVTKSSWTKKPKNRYSVVPFFKSNPHSHPFHKPMTGRDPREPHRKSTSLEKLYDLTLVVALSAVSNVFANSMQYGTNLWQNFMQFIMLFFTIWNAWLPYIWFSSTYDVDDVLYRVGTLGQMIGILVITDGIQNNLTEVLVGYIILRLFLEVFMRGRAAYQDPPYRSLNLKCLVASMLLLVGWGFLFHTTMSEEIFITGYFVLAFLEFIIPMVLVATSPTPQKYHAHHISERYSEFTIIVFGECILSLSHATAIETTVFNYRSLALLCESMLLLFMLWWFYFLLPFGHVMEADPRTAFRIGRGHFFIHGTLAAFATGLYMVARCGNVDSAAHGTSHDSSSQSSDKTISTQTASMMVAIPVGLYLVSLPVVIGLPITALLKVLAVGITEVLIGIFLTPLVALEVIMLLYCIPVAVLLVNVIWMGGIDEGTRNVVNDQPHGQAGDLSSPDASPLVVKTANEQWARDLAAKSQVVPILHANPNRHPFHKSMKGRDPKEPHRRSTPLEKLFDLTLVVALSAGSDAYANTMKYGTDIFQNTVVFFMVFFVIWNAWLPYVWFSSTYDVDDVLYRIGTLGQMIGILVVSDGIKHTPSEAVIGYIILRFFLEGMLRTRAAYQDVLHRRSNLVTVAANLLLLVGWAILFQSTTISEWFEIYFYLLATAELAMPRFINTVLKTSARFHAHHISERYSEFTIIVFGECILSLSHATVLQETTTFSLRALAILSESMLLLFMLWWIYFLIPFGHVLEANPGAAFRIGAGHFVIHGALATFATGLSMTAEIATGGSHGVVEVVNGTEHELSIQTASIMVALPIAVYLVALPAVTGLPRYATARMASVGVAEILIGVLATTATDILVLMLLYCIPVVILLGAILWADGTKSAFRRAASRYQACATNRPSEKSVEAEPL
;
A
#
# COMPACT_ATOMS: atom_id res chain seq x y z
N MET A 1 -12.70 38.33 63.14
CA MET A 1 -14.03 38.40 63.79
C MET A 1 -14.63 37.00 63.80
N SER A 2 -14.39 36.26 64.88
CA SER A 2 -15.17 35.07 65.27
C SER A 2 -16.46 35.55 65.99
N PRO A 3 -17.50 34.72 66.21
CA PRO A 3 -17.51 33.65 67.24
C PRO A 3 -18.18 32.33 66.75
N LEU A 4 -17.72 31.12 67.10
CA LEU A 4 -17.82 30.34 68.37
C LEU A 4 -19.13 29.52 68.56
N THR A 5 -18.92 28.20 68.73
CA THR A 5 -19.49 27.28 69.74
C THR A 5 -20.77 26.45 69.48
N VAL A 6 -20.53 25.16 69.20
CA VAL A 6 -21.07 23.89 69.78
C VAL A 6 -22.34 23.94 70.65
N ILE A 7 -23.37 23.12 70.31
CA ILE A 7 -24.23 22.37 71.26
C ILE A 7 -24.64 21.00 70.66
N ARG A 8 -24.60 19.95 71.50
CA ARG A 8 -24.89 18.53 71.24
C ARG A 8 -26.21 18.13 71.93
N VAL A 9 -27.17 17.49 71.24
CA VAL A 9 -28.33 16.78 71.86
C VAL A 9 -28.79 15.65 70.90
N LYS A 10 -28.51 14.37 71.20
CA LYS A 10 -29.33 13.32 71.87
C LYS A 10 -30.48 12.73 71.01
N GLN A 11 -30.32 11.47 70.57
CA GLN A 11 -31.38 10.61 70.02
C GLN A 11 -32.30 10.07 71.13
N PRO A 12 -33.55 9.71 70.78
CA PRO A 12 -34.08 8.42 71.21
C PRO A 12 -34.84 7.66 70.08
N GLY A 13 -34.94 6.33 70.23
CA GLY A 13 -35.56 5.41 69.28
C GLY A 13 -37.01 5.00 69.58
N LEU A 14 -37.40 3.87 68.95
CA LEU A 14 -38.59 3.00 69.09
C LEU A 14 -39.70 3.04 68.01
N THR A 15 -39.65 1.99 67.16
CA THR A 15 -40.67 0.95 66.84
C THR A 15 -42.12 1.26 66.43
N SER A 16 -42.48 0.63 65.29
CA SER A 16 -43.68 -0.17 64.95
C SER A 16 -45.00 0.46 64.41
N ILE A 17 -45.25 0.12 63.13
CA ILE A 17 -46.46 -0.53 62.55
C ILE A 17 -47.73 0.29 62.18
N ARG A 18 -48.08 0.16 60.88
CA ARG A 18 -49.39 0.23 60.15
C ARG A 18 -50.12 1.58 60.00
N SER A 19 -50.18 2.08 58.76
CA SER A 19 -51.39 2.06 57.88
C SER A 19 -51.18 2.97 56.66
N ALA A 20 -51.36 2.46 55.44
CA ALA A 20 -51.42 3.25 54.19
C ALA A 20 -52.74 4.09 54.15
N PRO A 21 -52.80 5.27 53.51
CA PRO A 21 -52.79 5.35 52.04
C PRO A 21 -52.02 6.54 51.42
N ASN A 22 -51.52 6.32 50.20
CA ASN A 22 -51.19 7.29 49.14
C ASN A 22 -50.76 8.72 49.55
N LEU A 23 -49.45 8.96 49.58
CA LEU A 23 -48.86 10.27 49.31
C LEU A 23 -47.59 10.10 48.45
N VAL A 24 -47.66 10.67 47.25
CA VAL A 24 -46.56 10.81 46.30
C VAL A 24 -45.43 11.62 46.94
N THR A 25 -44.26 11.02 47.13
CA THR A 25 -43.01 11.78 47.28
C THR A 25 -41.85 11.12 46.54
N LYS A 26 -41.11 11.97 45.82
CA LYS A 26 -39.96 11.70 44.95
C LYS A 26 -38.91 10.80 45.62
N SER A 27 -38.75 9.55 45.18
CA SER A 27 -37.53 8.75 45.48
C SER A 27 -37.21 7.58 44.55
N SER A 28 -37.67 7.54 43.29
CA SER A 28 -37.36 6.41 42.38
C SER A 28 -36.22 6.66 41.37
N TRP A 29 -35.21 7.47 41.71
CA TRP A 29 -34.00 7.67 40.90
C TRP A 29 -32.79 6.84 41.36
N THR A 30 -33.01 5.74 42.07
CA THR A 30 -31.93 4.81 42.47
C THR A 30 -32.19 3.40 41.95
N LYS A 31 -32.42 3.27 40.64
CA LYS A 31 -32.02 2.05 39.92
C LYS A 31 -30.79 2.40 39.10
N LYS A 32 -29.61 2.07 39.63
CA LYS A 32 -28.38 1.96 38.81
C LYS A 32 -28.75 1.10 37.58
N PRO A 33 -28.55 1.56 36.34
CA PRO A 33 -28.69 0.68 35.20
C PRO A 33 -27.73 -0.49 35.43
N LYS A 34 -28.25 -1.72 35.37
CA LYS A 34 -27.42 -2.93 35.34
C LYS A 34 -26.52 -2.78 34.12
N ASN A 35 -25.27 -2.36 34.33
CA ASN A 35 -24.21 -2.38 33.33
C ASN A 35 -24.08 -3.82 32.84
N ARG A 36 -24.72 -4.12 31.69
CA ARG A 36 -24.55 -5.40 30.99
C ARG A 36 -23.43 -5.33 29.94
N TYR A 37 -22.56 -4.32 30.07
CA TYR A 37 -21.33 -4.19 29.31
C TYR A 37 -20.19 -3.97 30.31
N SER A 38 -19.41 -5.01 30.55
CA SER A 38 -18.10 -4.87 31.18
C SER A 38 -17.23 -4.05 30.23
N VAL A 39 -17.00 -2.79 30.61
CA VAL A 39 -16.02 -1.92 29.94
C VAL A 39 -14.64 -2.47 30.27
N VAL A 40 -14.06 -3.24 29.34
CA VAL A 40 -12.63 -3.55 29.38
C VAL A 40 -11.88 -2.27 28.98
N PRO A 41 -10.96 -1.74 29.79
CA PRO A 41 -10.23 -0.53 29.43
C PRO A 41 -9.48 -0.73 28.10
N PHE A 42 -9.66 0.24 27.19
CA PHE A 42 -9.18 0.32 25.80
C PHE A 42 -7.65 0.31 25.59
N PHE A 43 -6.89 0.05 26.65
CA PHE A 43 -5.48 -0.30 26.64
C PHE A 43 -5.23 -1.07 27.95
N LYS A 44 -4.98 -2.38 27.90
CA LYS A 44 -4.08 -2.98 28.90
C LYS A 44 -2.65 -2.60 28.51
N SER A 45 -2.36 -1.30 28.46
CA SER A 45 -0.98 -0.86 28.60
C SER A 45 -0.66 -1.10 30.06
N ASN A 46 0.28 -2.00 30.31
CA ASN A 46 0.88 -2.15 31.62
C ASN A 46 1.16 -0.73 32.17
N PRO A 47 0.71 -0.35 33.38
CA PRO A 47 0.87 1.01 33.92
C PRO A 47 2.33 1.52 33.98
N HIS A 48 3.30 0.72 33.53
CA HIS A 48 4.73 1.02 33.40
C HIS A 48 5.21 1.22 31.95
N SER A 49 4.36 1.17 30.91
CA SER A 49 4.82 1.36 29.52
C SER A 49 4.85 2.83 29.13
N HIS A 50 6.02 3.46 29.23
CA HIS A 50 6.26 4.82 28.77
C HIS A 50 6.32 4.85 27.23
N PRO A 51 5.71 5.83 26.54
CA PRO A 51 5.70 5.88 25.06
C PRO A 51 7.10 5.94 24.45
N PHE A 52 8.09 6.44 25.19
CA PHE A 52 9.47 6.51 24.72
C PHE A 52 10.26 5.21 24.85
N HIS A 53 9.84 4.29 25.73
CA HIS A 53 10.61 3.07 25.99
C HIS A 53 9.72 1.91 26.40
N LYS A 54 9.75 0.86 25.59
CA LYS A 54 9.18 -0.46 25.89
C LYS A 54 10.28 -1.52 25.75
N PRO A 55 10.49 -2.41 26.74
CA PRO A 55 11.50 -3.46 26.63
C PRO A 55 11.34 -4.30 25.36
N MET A 56 12.42 -4.41 24.59
CA MET A 56 12.49 -5.16 23.33
C MET A 56 12.73 -6.63 23.60
N THR A 57 11.63 -7.37 23.76
CA THR A 57 11.61 -8.80 24.05
C THR A 57 10.89 -9.54 22.93
N GLY A 58 11.33 -10.75 22.59
CA GLY A 58 10.77 -11.49 21.46
C GLY A 58 9.30 -11.84 21.66
N ARG A 59 8.45 -11.40 20.72
CA ARG A 59 7.00 -11.64 20.67
C ARG A 59 6.66 -13.13 20.60
N ASP A 60 5.42 -13.47 20.95
CA ASP A 60 4.89 -14.83 20.76
C ASP A 60 4.66 -15.10 19.26
N PRO A 61 5.28 -16.15 18.67
CA PRO A 61 5.02 -16.58 17.29
C PRO A 61 3.55 -16.87 16.96
N ARG A 62 2.71 -17.11 17.97
CA ARG A 62 1.28 -17.42 17.82
C ARG A 62 0.36 -16.27 18.26
N GLU A 63 0.89 -15.05 18.37
CA GLU A 63 0.09 -13.87 18.67
C GLU A 63 -1.11 -13.76 17.70
N PRO A 64 -2.35 -13.88 18.18
CA PRO A 64 -3.50 -13.86 17.27
C PRO A 64 -3.61 -12.48 16.63
N HIS A 65 -3.86 -12.47 15.32
CA HIS A 65 -4.06 -11.26 14.52
C HIS A 65 -2.86 -10.30 14.47
N ARG A 66 -1.61 -10.77 14.59
CA ARG A 66 -0.45 -9.94 14.21
C ARG A 66 -0.54 -9.60 12.72
N LYS A 67 -0.72 -8.30 12.44
CA LYS A 67 -0.75 -7.73 11.10
C LYS A 67 0.43 -6.80 10.87
N SER A 68 0.79 -6.54 9.61
CA SER A 68 1.68 -5.44 9.24
C SER A 68 1.21 -4.10 9.80
N THR A 69 2.11 -3.35 10.45
CA THR A 69 1.82 -2.02 10.98
C THR A 69 1.91 -0.95 9.89
N SER A 70 1.35 0.24 10.14
CA SER A 70 1.54 1.37 9.21
C SER A 70 3.00 1.83 9.10
N LEU A 71 3.83 1.55 10.12
CA LEU A 71 5.26 1.87 10.10
C LEU A 71 6.00 0.92 9.17
N GLU A 72 5.65 -0.37 9.24
CA GLU A 72 6.14 -1.42 8.37
C GLU A 72 5.76 -1.13 6.89
N LYS A 73 4.54 -0.66 6.64
CA LYS A 73 4.11 -0.21 5.30
C LYS A 73 4.86 1.04 4.81
N LEU A 74 5.07 2.05 5.68
CA LEU A 74 5.87 3.23 5.33
C LEU A 74 7.33 2.85 5.02
N TYR A 75 7.89 1.88 5.75
CA TYR A 75 9.24 1.40 5.50
C TYR A 75 9.35 0.78 4.11
N ASP A 76 8.44 -0.13 3.76
CA ASP A 76 8.47 -0.77 2.44
C ASP A 76 8.29 0.22 1.30
N LEU A 77 7.55 1.31 1.53
CA LEU A 77 7.34 2.34 0.54
C LEU A 77 8.63 2.99 0.04
N THR A 78 9.67 3.08 0.89
CA THR A 78 10.99 3.58 0.47
C THR A 78 11.66 2.68 -0.58
N LEU A 79 11.29 1.40 -0.63
CA LEU A 79 11.80 0.45 -1.62
C LEU A 79 11.18 0.63 -2.99
N VAL A 80 10.00 1.28 -3.10
CA VAL A 80 9.39 1.59 -4.41
C VAL A 80 10.37 2.40 -5.23
N VAL A 81 10.90 3.47 -4.65
CA VAL A 81 11.87 4.34 -5.30
C VAL A 81 13.15 3.59 -5.69
N ALA A 82 13.64 2.77 -4.78
CA ALA A 82 14.84 1.95 -5.01
C ALA A 82 14.62 0.98 -6.19
N LEU A 83 13.44 0.37 -6.25
CA LEU A 83 13.06 -0.53 -7.32
C LEU A 83 12.96 0.20 -8.66
N SER A 84 12.34 1.38 -8.71
CA SER A 84 12.29 2.21 -9.92
C SER A 84 13.69 2.60 -10.42
N ALA A 85 14.62 2.91 -9.50
CA ALA A 85 16.02 3.17 -9.85
C ALA A 85 16.69 1.95 -10.51
N VAL A 86 16.48 0.74 -9.96
CA VAL A 86 17.00 -0.51 -10.57
C VAL A 86 16.38 -0.76 -11.93
N SER A 87 15.06 -0.63 -12.06
CA SER A 87 14.36 -0.81 -13.33
C SER A 87 14.88 0.13 -14.40
N ASN A 88 15.10 1.41 -14.07
CA ASN A 88 15.59 2.42 -14.99
C ASN A 88 17.03 2.14 -15.43
N VAL A 89 17.93 1.85 -14.49
CA VAL A 89 19.33 1.49 -14.80
C VAL A 89 19.35 0.23 -15.66
N PHE A 90 18.56 -0.79 -15.33
CA PHE A 90 18.53 -2.03 -16.10
C PHE A 90 17.93 -1.83 -17.49
N ALA A 91 16.86 -1.05 -17.63
CA ALA A 91 16.28 -0.67 -18.91
C ALA A 91 17.34 0.01 -19.80
N ASN A 92 18.01 1.04 -19.28
CA ASN A 92 19.06 1.75 -20.00
C ASN A 92 20.22 0.82 -20.42
N SER A 93 20.68 -0.04 -19.50
CA SER A 93 21.71 -1.04 -19.80
C SER A 93 21.26 -2.00 -20.91
N MET A 94 20.01 -2.48 -20.89
CA MET A 94 19.48 -3.37 -21.93
C MET A 94 19.27 -2.69 -23.28
N GLN A 95 18.98 -1.39 -23.30
CA GLN A 95 18.81 -0.61 -24.53
C GLN A 95 20.17 -0.26 -25.17
N TYR A 96 21.06 0.35 -24.39
CA TYR A 96 22.28 0.95 -24.91
C TYR A 96 23.50 0.04 -24.76
N GLY A 97 23.50 -0.85 -23.76
CA GLY A 97 24.60 -1.78 -23.50
C GLY A 97 24.88 -2.75 -24.66
N THR A 98 26.12 -3.20 -24.73
CA THR A 98 26.61 -4.14 -25.77
C THR A 98 26.68 -5.57 -25.26
N ASN A 99 26.78 -5.79 -23.95
CA ASN A 99 26.96 -7.11 -23.33
C ASN A 99 25.77 -7.48 -22.44
N LEU A 100 24.92 -8.38 -22.94
CA LEU A 100 23.73 -8.88 -22.22
C LEU A 100 24.08 -9.56 -20.89
N TRP A 101 25.20 -10.29 -20.83
CA TRP A 101 25.61 -10.97 -19.61
C TRP A 101 25.98 -9.98 -18.51
N GLN A 102 26.74 -8.94 -18.85
CA GLN A 102 27.13 -7.88 -17.92
C GLN A 102 25.91 -7.10 -17.41
N ASN A 103 24.97 -6.76 -18.29
CA ASN A 103 23.71 -6.12 -17.93
C ASN A 103 22.89 -6.98 -16.95
N PHE A 104 22.83 -8.28 -17.19
CA PHE A 104 22.13 -9.22 -16.32
C PHE A 104 22.81 -9.34 -14.95
N MET A 105 24.14 -9.41 -14.89
CA MET A 105 24.88 -9.40 -13.62
C MET A 105 24.63 -8.11 -12.85
N GLN A 106 24.68 -6.95 -13.53
CA GLN A 106 24.38 -5.65 -12.93
C GLN A 106 22.97 -5.65 -12.31
N PHE A 107 21.96 -6.12 -13.04
CA PHE A 107 20.59 -6.23 -12.51
C PHE A 107 20.53 -7.06 -11.22
N ILE A 108 21.12 -8.26 -11.22
CA ILE A 108 21.10 -9.14 -10.04
C ILE A 108 21.80 -8.49 -8.85
N MET A 109 22.92 -7.79 -9.08
CA MET A 109 23.64 -7.05 -8.04
C MET A 109 22.79 -5.90 -7.48
N LEU A 110 22.22 -5.06 -8.34
CA LEU A 110 21.40 -3.93 -7.90
C LEU A 110 20.13 -4.40 -7.16
N PHE A 111 19.44 -5.39 -7.71
CA PHE A 111 18.27 -5.98 -7.08
C PHE A 111 18.61 -6.65 -5.74
N PHE A 112 19.73 -7.36 -5.65
CA PHE A 112 20.20 -7.94 -4.39
C PHE A 112 20.48 -6.87 -3.33
N THR A 113 21.12 -5.76 -3.71
CA THR A 113 21.42 -4.64 -2.79
C THR A 113 20.16 -4.17 -2.06
N ILE A 114 19.07 -3.90 -2.79
CA ILE A 114 17.80 -3.42 -2.22
C ILE A 114 17.06 -4.52 -1.49
N TRP A 115 16.98 -5.71 -2.07
CA TRP A 115 16.30 -6.82 -1.44
C TRP A 115 16.93 -7.20 -0.10
N ASN A 116 18.27 -7.12 -0.02
CA ASN A 116 19.03 -7.38 1.20
C ASN A 116 19.04 -6.21 2.20
N ALA A 117 18.73 -5.00 1.76
CA ALA A 117 18.39 -3.89 2.66
C ALA A 117 17.09 -4.19 3.43
N TRP A 118 16.10 -4.79 2.76
CA TRP A 118 14.78 -5.09 3.32
C TRP A 118 14.69 -6.38 4.14
N LEU A 119 15.26 -7.49 3.64
CA LEU A 119 15.03 -8.82 4.23
C LEU A 119 15.37 -8.88 5.73
N PRO A 120 16.54 -8.41 6.21
CA PRO A 120 16.88 -8.54 7.62
C PRO A 120 15.92 -7.76 8.54
N TYR A 121 15.41 -6.61 8.08
CA TYR A 121 14.47 -5.79 8.83
C TYR A 121 13.14 -6.51 9.06
N ILE A 122 12.53 -7.12 8.03
CA ILE A 122 11.20 -7.75 8.19
C ILE A 122 11.21 -8.97 9.14
N TRP A 123 12.30 -9.73 9.14
CA TRP A 123 12.47 -10.85 10.07
C TRP A 123 12.74 -10.36 11.49
N PHE A 124 13.47 -9.26 11.62
CA PHE A 124 13.68 -8.58 12.90
C PHE A 124 12.36 -8.01 13.46
N SER A 125 11.58 -7.29 12.66
CA SER A 125 10.33 -6.63 13.07
C SER A 125 9.26 -7.64 13.50
N SER A 126 9.20 -8.80 12.85
CA SER A 126 8.29 -9.89 13.26
C SER A 126 8.53 -10.32 14.71
N THR A 127 9.78 -10.27 15.15
CA THR A 127 10.19 -10.67 16.50
C THR A 127 10.11 -9.53 17.50
N TYR A 128 10.62 -8.36 17.14
CA TYR A 128 11.05 -7.32 18.07
C TYR A 128 10.38 -5.95 17.88
N ASP A 129 9.43 -5.81 16.96
CA ASP A 129 8.66 -4.58 16.82
C ASP A 129 7.98 -4.25 18.17
N VAL A 130 8.42 -3.20 18.85
CA VAL A 130 7.85 -2.73 20.12
C VAL A 130 7.01 -1.46 19.96
N ASP A 131 7.07 -0.84 18.78
CA ASP A 131 6.41 0.41 18.43
C ASP A 131 6.63 1.58 19.43
N ASP A 132 7.82 1.67 20.03
CA ASP A 132 8.20 2.82 20.85
C ASP A 132 8.98 3.88 20.05
N VAL A 133 9.22 5.05 20.65
CA VAL A 133 9.92 6.16 19.99
C VAL A 133 11.28 5.73 19.44
N LEU A 134 12.05 4.96 20.21
CA LEU A 134 13.37 4.49 19.77
C LEU A 134 13.27 3.53 18.58
N TYR A 135 12.32 2.59 18.57
CA TYR A 135 12.10 1.71 17.42
C TYR A 135 11.68 2.49 16.16
N ARG A 136 10.84 3.51 16.32
CA ARG A 136 10.45 4.42 15.24
C ARG A 136 11.63 5.22 14.69
N VAL A 137 12.46 5.79 15.55
CA VAL A 137 13.68 6.51 15.16
C VAL A 137 14.67 5.59 14.44
N GLY A 138 14.87 4.37 14.94
CA GLY A 138 15.73 3.42 14.24
C GLY A 138 15.18 3.03 12.87
N THR A 139 13.85 2.93 12.73
CA THR A 139 13.21 2.62 11.44
C THR A 139 13.33 3.80 10.47
N LEU A 140 13.21 5.04 10.94
CA LEU A 140 13.51 6.24 10.15
C LEU A 140 14.97 6.22 9.65
N GLY A 141 15.93 5.83 10.50
CA GLY A 141 17.32 5.63 10.08
C GLY A 141 17.48 4.56 8.99
N GLN A 142 16.71 3.48 9.03
CA GLN A 142 16.67 2.51 7.92
C GLN A 142 16.17 3.13 6.62
N MET A 143 15.07 3.90 6.68
CA MET A 143 14.46 4.56 5.52
C MET A 143 15.44 5.52 4.85
N ILE A 144 16.14 6.35 5.64
CA ILE A 144 17.20 7.24 5.12
C ILE A 144 18.30 6.42 4.44
N GLY A 145 18.75 5.32 5.06
CA GLY A 145 19.76 4.45 4.46
C GLY A 145 19.33 3.86 3.11
N ILE A 146 18.06 3.45 2.97
CA ILE A 146 17.50 2.97 1.69
C ILE A 146 17.52 4.08 0.64
N LEU A 147 17.09 5.30 0.98
CA LEU A 147 17.04 6.40 0.01
C LEU A 147 18.44 6.82 -0.46
N VAL A 148 19.45 6.77 0.41
CA VAL A 148 20.85 7.00 0.02
C VAL A 148 21.37 5.87 -0.88
N ILE A 149 20.97 4.61 -0.64
CA ILE A 149 21.27 3.50 -1.57
C ILE A 149 20.64 3.77 -2.94
N THR A 150 19.38 4.18 -2.96
CA THR A 150 18.62 4.44 -4.20
C THR A 150 19.29 5.49 -5.07
N ASP A 151 19.73 6.60 -4.47
CA ASP A 151 20.49 7.64 -5.15
C ASP A 151 21.81 7.10 -5.70
N GLY A 152 22.55 6.36 -4.88
CA GLY A 152 23.82 5.75 -5.29
C GLY A 152 23.70 4.73 -6.44
N ILE A 153 22.54 4.07 -6.59
CA ILE A 153 22.27 3.16 -7.72
C ILE A 153 22.25 3.92 -9.05
N GLN A 154 21.76 5.17 -9.04
CA GLN A 154 21.68 6.01 -10.24
C GLN A 154 22.98 6.76 -10.50
N ASN A 155 23.68 7.17 -9.44
CA ASN A 155 24.73 8.18 -9.52
C ASN A 155 26.11 7.68 -9.05
N ASN A 156 26.22 7.11 -7.84
CA ASN A 156 27.52 6.82 -7.23
C ASN A 156 27.53 5.58 -6.31
N LEU A 157 28.41 4.61 -6.60
CA LEU A 157 28.60 3.42 -5.75
C LEU A 157 29.04 3.75 -4.31
N THR A 158 29.67 4.91 -4.07
CA THR A 158 30.02 5.36 -2.72
C THR A 158 28.78 5.62 -1.88
N GLU A 159 27.74 6.21 -2.45
CA GLU A 159 26.45 6.42 -1.77
C GLU A 159 25.77 5.10 -1.47
N VAL A 160 25.84 4.12 -2.37
CA VAL A 160 25.36 2.76 -2.10
C VAL A 160 25.99 2.22 -0.80
N LEU A 161 27.31 2.32 -0.66
CA LEU A 161 28.00 1.90 0.56
C LEU A 161 27.59 2.73 1.78
N VAL A 162 27.53 4.06 1.67
CA VAL A 162 27.15 4.94 2.79
C VAL A 162 25.73 4.65 3.27
N GLY A 163 24.77 4.52 2.36
CA GLY A 163 23.39 4.16 2.70
C GLY A 163 23.31 2.77 3.35
N TYR A 164 24.12 1.82 2.88
CA TYR A 164 24.23 0.49 3.49
C TYR A 164 24.84 0.52 4.90
N ILE A 165 25.84 1.39 5.14
CA ILE A 165 26.40 1.64 6.48
C ILE A 165 25.32 2.21 7.41
N ILE A 166 24.61 3.26 6.99
CA ILE A 166 23.52 3.87 7.78
C ILE A 166 22.49 2.80 8.14
N LEU A 167 22.04 2.03 7.14
CA LEU A 167 21.09 0.95 7.32
C LEU A 167 21.59 -0.10 8.30
N ARG A 168 22.81 -0.61 8.15
CA ARG A 168 23.32 -1.65 9.06
C ARG A 168 23.55 -1.12 10.48
N LEU A 169 23.99 0.12 10.66
CA LEU A 169 24.15 0.73 11.99
C LEU A 169 22.82 0.81 12.75
N PHE A 170 21.74 1.26 12.09
CA PHE A 170 20.45 1.39 12.76
C PHE A 170 19.79 0.05 13.08
N LEU A 171 19.85 -0.94 12.18
CA LEU A 171 19.25 -2.25 12.43
C LEU A 171 20.06 -3.08 13.41
N GLU A 172 21.36 -3.19 13.17
CA GLU A 172 22.20 -4.14 13.88
C GLU A 172 22.76 -3.55 15.17
N VAL A 173 23.39 -2.38 15.11
CA VAL A 173 23.98 -1.76 16.31
C VAL A 173 22.90 -1.19 17.22
N PHE A 174 22.03 -0.34 16.68
CA PHE A 174 21.04 0.37 17.49
C PHE A 174 19.87 -0.52 17.93
N MET A 175 19.18 -1.19 16.99
CA MET A 175 18.03 -2.04 17.36
C MET A 175 18.44 -3.43 17.87
N ARG A 176 19.27 -4.18 17.13
CA ARG A 176 19.64 -5.55 17.55
C ARG A 176 20.57 -5.55 18.75
N GLY A 177 21.44 -4.56 18.90
CA GLY A 177 22.21 -4.33 20.13
C GLY A 177 21.29 -4.09 21.33
N ARG A 178 20.24 -3.29 21.16
CA ARG A 178 19.19 -3.11 22.18
C ARG A 178 18.45 -4.42 22.48
N ALA A 179 18.06 -5.21 21.47
CA ALA A 179 17.43 -6.52 21.66
C ALA A 179 18.36 -7.48 22.43
N ALA A 180 19.66 -7.51 22.11
CA ALA A 180 20.65 -8.33 22.82
C ALA A 180 20.75 -7.97 24.30
N TYR A 181 20.65 -6.67 24.62
CA TYR A 181 20.64 -6.21 26.00
C TYR A 181 19.35 -6.62 26.73
N GLN A 182 18.19 -6.41 26.09
CA GLN A 182 16.86 -6.49 26.70
C GLN A 182 16.17 -7.86 26.62
N ASP A 183 16.67 -8.79 25.82
CA ASP A 183 16.18 -10.17 25.68
C ASP A 183 17.27 -11.21 26.03
N PRO A 184 17.57 -11.43 27.34
CA PRO A 184 18.66 -12.29 27.77
C PRO A 184 18.66 -13.72 27.17
N PRO A 185 17.51 -14.41 27.02
CA PRO A 185 17.45 -15.73 26.38
C PRO A 185 17.97 -15.77 24.93
N TYR A 186 17.82 -14.66 24.18
CA TYR A 186 18.23 -14.54 22.78
C TYR A 186 19.48 -13.68 22.58
N ARG A 187 20.12 -13.24 23.67
CA ARG A 187 21.30 -12.35 23.64
C ARG A 187 22.42 -12.90 22.76
N SER A 188 22.76 -14.18 22.90
CA SER A 188 23.86 -14.79 22.13
C SER A 188 23.58 -14.78 20.62
N LEU A 189 22.35 -15.12 20.22
CA LEU A 189 21.95 -15.10 18.81
C LEU A 189 21.98 -13.67 18.26
N ASN A 190 21.41 -12.70 18.99
CA ASN A 190 21.41 -11.30 18.57
C ASN A 190 22.82 -10.72 18.43
N LEU A 191 23.73 -11.00 19.38
CA LEU A 191 25.13 -10.56 19.29
C LEU A 191 25.88 -11.22 18.13
N LYS A 192 25.67 -12.52 17.90
CA LYS A 192 26.31 -13.24 16.77
C LYS A 192 25.84 -12.68 15.43
N CYS A 193 24.54 -12.46 15.25
CA CYS A 193 24.00 -11.85 14.02
C CYS A 193 24.54 -10.43 13.82
N LEU A 194 24.57 -9.61 14.88
CA LEU A 194 25.14 -8.27 14.85
C LEU A 194 26.61 -8.30 14.40
N VAL A 195 27.46 -9.07 15.10
CA VAL A 195 28.90 -9.15 14.81
C VAL A 195 29.13 -9.67 13.38
N ALA A 196 28.41 -10.71 12.97
CA ALA A 196 28.57 -11.27 11.64
C ALA A 196 28.15 -10.26 10.54
N SER A 197 27.05 -9.53 10.75
CA SER A 197 26.63 -8.47 9.82
C SER A 197 27.64 -7.31 9.77
N MET A 198 28.22 -6.91 10.90
CA MET A 198 29.27 -5.89 10.93
C MET A 198 30.56 -6.35 10.24
N LEU A 199 30.96 -7.62 10.38
CA LEU A 199 32.11 -8.17 9.66
C LEU A 199 31.88 -8.19 8.14
N LEU A 200 30.68 -8.56 7.71
CA LEU A 200 30.29 -8.46 6.30
C LEU A 200 30.30 -7.01 5.81
N LEU A 201 29.83 -6.06 6.62
CA LEU A 201 29.87 -4.63 6.30
C LEU A 201 31.31 -4.13 6.08
N VAL A 202 32.27 -4.60 6.89
CA VAL A 202 33.70 -4.33 6.65
C VAL A 202 34.17 -4.94 5.33
N GLY A 203 33.75 -6.16 5.02
CA GLY A 203 34.01 -6.80 3.73
C GLY A 203 33.46 -6.00 2.54
N TRP A 204 32.23 -5.51 2.64
CA TRP A 204 31.63 -4.60 1.65
C TRP A 204 32.42 -3.30 1.53
N GLY A 205 32.80 -2.69 2.65
CA GLY A 205 33.64 -1.48 2.66
C GLY A 205 34.97 -1.71 1.95
N PHE A 206 35.62 -2.85 2.17
CA PHE A 206 36.84 -3.22 1.45
C PHE A 206 36.59 -3.38 -0.06
N LEU A 207 35.50 -4.08 -0.44
CA LEU A 207 35.14 -4.32 -1.85
C LEU A 207 34.89 -2.99 -2.60
N PHE A 208 34.12 -2.08 -2.02
CA PHE A 208 33.75 -0.80 -2.65
C PHE A 208 34.87 0.25 -2.62
N HIS A 209 35.80 0.20 -1.67
CA HIS A 209 36.90 1.17 -1.56
C HIS A 209 38.17 0.76 -2.33
N THR A 210 38.38 -0.53 -2.56
CA THR A 210 39.58 -1.03 -3.20
C THR A 210 39.41 -1.00 -4.72
N THR A 211 40.32 -0.33 -5.43
CA THR A 211 40.38 -0.41 -6.89
C THR A 211 40.83 -1.79 -7.32
N MET A 212 39.99 -2.47 -8.09
CA MET A 212 40.24 -3.81 -8.61
C MET A 212 39.64 -3.94 -10.01
N SER A 213 40.04 -4.99 -10.75
CA SER A 213 39.40 -5.29 -12.03
C SER A 213 37.94 -5.67 -11.85
N GLU A 214 37.11 -5.37 -12.84
CA GLU A 214 35.67 -5.64 -12.81
C GLU A 214 35.33 -7.10 -12.46
N GLU A 215 36.06 -8.07 -13.00
CA GLU A 215 35.83 -9.50 -12.72
C GLU A 215 36.02 -9.86 -11.24
N ILE A 216 37.03 -9.27 -10.59
CA ILE A 216 37.31 -9.48 -9.18
C ILE A 216 36.25 -8.78 -8.34
N PHE A 217 35.80 -7.60 -8.75
CA PHE A 217 34.71 -6.89 -8.07
C PHE A 217 33.41 -7.69 -8.12
N ILE A 218 32.99 -8.16 -9.30
CA ILE A 218 31.79 -8.98 -9.48
C ILE A 218 31.90 -10.28 -8.67
N THR A 219 33.05 -10.96 -8.73
CA THR A 219 33.27 -12.20 -7.96
C THR A 219 33.20 -11.94 -6.45
N GLY A 220 33.89 -10.91 -5.97
CA GLY A 220 33.88 -10.51 -4.56
C GLY A 220 32.48 -10.11 -4.09
N TYR A 221 31.72 -9.41 -4.94
CA TYR A 221 30.33 -9.05 -4.69
C TYR A 221 29.48 -10.30 -4.47
N PHE A 222 29.54 -11.28 -5.38
CA PHE A 222 28.74 -12.51 -5.27
C PHE A 222 29.16 -13.37 -4.08
N VAL A 223 30.45 -13.40 -3.74
CA VAL A 223 30.93 -14.08 -2.52
C VAL A 223 30.35 -13.42 -1.27
N LEU A 224 30.43 -12.11 -1.13
CA LEU A 224 29.88 -11.40 0.02
C LEU A 224 28.35 -11.50 0.08
N ALA A 225 27.66 -11.36 -1.05
CA ALA A 225 26.22 -11.55 -1.18
C ALA A 225 25.80 -12.95 -0.73
N PHE A 226 26.51 -13.98 -1.17
CA PHE A 226 26.27 -15.36 -0.77
C PHE A 226 26.49 -15.55 0.74
N LEU A 227 27.57 -15.00 1.30
CA LEU A 227 27.83 -15.05 2.74
C LEU A 227 26.73 -14.35 3.53
N GLU A 228 26.25 -13.19 3.08
CA GLU A 228 25.15 -12.48 3.73
C GLU A 228 23.82 -13.23 3.60
N PHE A 229 23.66 -14.01 2.54
CA PHE A 229 22.57 -14.96 2.42
C PHE A 229 22.68 -16.09 3.46
N ILE A 230 23.82 -16.77 3.55
CA ILE A 230 23.95 -18.03 4.28
C ILE A 230 24.18 -17.83 5.78
N ILE A 231 25.00 -16.85 6.17
CA ILE A 231 25.45 -16.69 7.57
C ILE A 231 24.28 -16.57 8.56
N PRO A 232 23.26 -15.70 8.34
CA PRO A 232 22.13 -15.62 9.25
C PRO A 232 21.38 -16.96 9.38
N MET A 233 21.29 -17.74 8.30
CA MET A 233 20.63 -19.05 8.33
C MET A 233 21.42 -20.05 9.17
N VAL A 234 22.74 -20.09 9.00
CA VAL A 234 23.62 -20.96 9.80
C VAL A 234 23.57 -20.56 11.27
N LEU A 235 23.61 -19.26 11.59
CA LEU A 235 23.54 -18.77 12.97
C LEU A 235 22.22 -19.14 13.64
N VAL A 236 21.10 -19.04 12.94
CA VAL A 236 19.79 -19.44 13.47
C VAL A 236 19.67 -20.95 13.58
N ALA A 237 20.12 -21.71 12.58
CA ALA A 237 20.04 -23.17 12.57
C ALA A 237 20.95 -23.85 13.62
N THR A 238 22.08 -23.22 13.95
CA THR A 238 23.01 -23.70 14.98
C THR A 238 22.73 -23.11 16.37
N SER A 239 21.75 -22.20 16.47
CA SER A 239 21.34 -21.63 17.76
C SER A 239 20.62 -22.68 18.60
N PRO A 240 20.97 -22.84 19.89
CA PRO A 240 20.20 -23.70 20.80
C PRO A 240 18.79 -23.17 21.06
N THR A 241 18.56 -21.88 20.80
CA THR A 241 17.24 -21.25 20.92
C THR A 241 16.65 -20.99 19.52
N PRO A 242 15.49 -21.58 19.18
CA PRO A 242 14.86 -21.35 17.89
C PRO A 242 14.38 -19.91 17.77
N GLN A 243 14.66 -19.29 16.61
CA GLN A 243 14.19 -17.93 16.33
C GLN A 243 12.67 -17.88 16.37
N LYS A 244 12.14 -16.86 17.03
CA LYS A 244 10.70 -16.56 17.03
C LYS A 244 10.37 -15.72 15.81
N TYR A 245 9.29 -16.04 15.11
CA TYR A 245 8.70 -15.21 14.07
C TYR A 245 7.23 -15.57 13.93
N HIS A 246 6.40 -14.65 13.42
CA HIS A 246 4.99 -14.91 13.17
C HIS A 246 4.77 -15.21 11.69
N ALA A 247 4.38 -16.45 11.35
CA ALA A 247 4.31 -16.95 9.98
C ALA A 247 3.40 -16.11 9.06
N HIS A 248 2.18 -15.77 9.50
CA HIS A 248 1.27 -14.95 8.71
C HIS A 248 1.72 -13.50 8.58
N HIS A 249 2.50 -13.00 9.54
CA HIS A 249 3.03 -11.63 9.47
C HIS A 249 4.12 -11.59 8.41
N ILE A 250 5.07 -12.51 8.45
CA ILE A 250 6.11 -12.65 7.42
C ILE A 250 5.47 -12.84 6.03
N SER A 251 4.46 -13.71 5.91
CA SER A 251 3.71 -13.88 4.66
C SER A 251 3.05 -12.59 4.18
N GLU A 252 2.48 -11.79 5.11
CA GLU A 252 1.89 -10.49 4.78
C GLU A 252 2.97 -9.52 4.29
N ARG A 253 4.15 -9.45 4.93
CA ARG A 253 5.28 -8.61 4.49
C ARG A 253 5.77 -8.99 3.09
N TYR A 254 5.93 -10.29 2.80
CA TYR A 254 6.26 -10.75 1.45
C TYR A 254 5.19 -10.35 0.43
N SER A 255 3.91 -10.46 0.80
CA SER A 255 2.81 -10.05 -0.07
C SER A 255 2.75 -8.54 -0.32
N GLU A 256 3.07 -7.72 0.67
CA GLU A 256 3.13 -6.26 0.54
C GLU A 256 4.28 -5.83 -0.38
N PHE A 257 5.47 -6.43 -0.22
CA PHE A 257 6.57 -6.16 -1.14
C PHE A 257 6.28 -6.67 -2.56
N THR A 258 5.59 -7.80 -2.70
CA THR A 258 5.13 -8.28 -4.03
C THR A 258 4.17 -7.28 -4.69
N ILE A 259 3.24 -6.69 -3.92
CA ILE A 259 2.35 -5.63 -4.41
C ILE A 259 3.18 -4.43 -4.86
N ILE A 260 4.20 -4.01 -4.10
CA ILE A 260 5.11 -2.93 -4.51
C ILE A 260 5.79 -3.22 -5.86
N VAL A 261 6.29 -4.44 -6.07
CA VAL A 261 6.89 -4.82 -7.36
C VAL A 261 5.86 -4.81 -8.50
N PHE A 262 4.60 -5.18 -8.24
CA PHE A 262 3.52 -4.98 -9.21
C PHE A 262 3.24 -3.50 -9.48
N GLY A 263 3.42 -2.61 -8.50
CA GLY A 263 3.32 -1.17 -8.69
C GLY A 263 4.33 -0.64 -9.69
N GLU A 264 5.56 -1.12 -9.61
CA GLU A 264 6.62 -0.81 -10.58
C GLU A 264 6.27 -1.33 -11.99
N CYS A 265 5.66 -2.53 -12.09
CA CYS A 265 5.14 -3.02 -13.36
C CYS A 265 4.06 -2.08 -13.92
N ILE A 266 3.17 -1.57 -13.08
CA ILE A 266 2.10 -0.65 -13.48
C ILE A 266 2.65 0.73 -13.89
N LEU A 267 3.67 1.24 -13.18
CA LEU A 267 4.40 2.45 -13.58
C LEU A 267 5.07 2.27 -14.94
N SER A 268 5.72 1.13 -15.17
CA SER A 268 6.32 0.76 -16.46
C SER A 268 5.29 0.75 -17.60
N LEU A 269 4.07 0.26 -17.33
CA LEU A 269 2.95 0.28 -18.29
C LEU A 269 2.49 1.68 -18.66
N SER A 270 2.61 2.65 -17.76
CA SER A 270 2.21 4.03 -18.05
C SER A 270 3.03 4.70 -19.14
N HIS A 271 4.20 4.14 -19.47
CA HIS A 271 4.98 4.58 -20.63
C HIS A 271 4.41 4.05 -21.95
N ALA A 272 3.61 2.98 -21.94
CA ALA A 272 3.00 2.40 -23.14
C ALA A 272 1.91 3.29 -23.72
N THR A 273 1.37 4.17 -22.87
CA THR A 273 0.29 5.09 -23.24
C THR A 273 0.80 6.44 -23.69
N ALA A 274 2.11 6.74 -23.66
CA ALA A 274 2.62 8.06 -24.04
C ALA A 274 2.29 8.38 -25.51
N ILE A 275 1.11 8.96 -25.72
CA ILE A 275 0.54 9.35 -26.99
C ILE A 275 1.12 10.73 -27.31
N GLU A 276 2.19 10.76 -28.10
CA GLU A 276 2.72 12.02 -28.67
C GLU A 276 1.83 12.59 -29.79
N THR A 277 0.65 12.01 -30.05
CA THR A 277 -0.22 12.40 -31.15
C THR A 277 -1.53 13.02 -30.65
N THR A 278 -2.04 14.03 -31.35
CA THR A 278 -3.34 14.67 -31.06
C THR A 278 -4.57 13.76 -31.28
N VAL A 279 -4.37 12.46 -31.53
CA VAL A 279 -5.39 11.47 -31.89
C VAL A 279 -5.21 10.20 -31.04
N PHE A 280 -6.33 9.64 -30.59
CA PHE A 280 -6.38 8.41 -29.78
C PHE A 280 -5.75 7.21 -30.50
N ASN A 281 -4.74 6.58 -29.89
CA ASN A 281 -4.04 5.43 -30.47
C ASN A 281 -4.57 4.08 -29.94
N TYR A 282 -5.31 3.35 -30.78
CA TYR A 282 -5.85 2.03 -30.44
C TYR A 282 -4.77 0.97 -30.16
N ARG A 283 -3.58 1.06 -30.77
CA ARG A 283 -2.49 0.10 -30.54
C ARG A 283 -1.91 0.23 -29.14
N SER A 284 -1.65 1.47 -28.70
CA SER A 284 -1.18 1.75 -27.33
C SER A 284 -2.21 1.31 -26.29
N LEU A 285 -3.51 1.53 -26.55
CA LEU A 285 -4.56 1.01 -25.67
C LEU A 285 -4.58 -0.52 -25.61
N ALA A 286 -4.45 -1.20 -26.76
CA ALA A 286 -4.41 -2.67 -26.81
C ALA A 286 -3.21 -3.18 -26.00
N LEU A 287 -2.03 -2.62 -26.23
CA LEU A 287 -0.80 -2.96 -25.53
C LEU A 287 -0.93 -2.77 -24.02
N LEU A 288 -1.50 -1.65 -23.58
CA LEU A 288 -1.82 -1.39 -22.17
C LEU A 288 -2.75 -2.48 -21.61
N CYS A 289 -3.84 -2.78 -22.30
CA CYS A 289 -4.85 -3.73 -21.84
C CYS A 289 -4.29 -5.16 -21.74
N GLU A 290 -3.55 -5.61 -22.74
CA GLU A 290 -2.94 -6.94 -22.81
C GLU A 290 -1.88 -7.11 -21.73
N SER A 291 -1.03 -6.10 -21.56
CA SER A 291 0.03 -6.14 -20.57
C SER A 291 -0.52 -6.06 -19.13
N MET A 292 -1.55 -5.24 -18.91
CA MET A 292 -2.25 -5.18 -17.62
C MET A 292 -3.00 -6.50 -17.33
N LEU A 293 -3.56 -7.15 -18.35
CA LEU A 293 -4.18 -8.48 -18.22
C LEU A 293 -3.14 -9.53 -17.82
N LEU A 294 -1.97 -9.55 -18.48
CA LEU A 294 -0.87 -10.45 -18.14
C LEU A 294 -0.43 -10.25 -16.68
N LEU A 295 -0.14 -9.01 -16.29
CA LEU A 295 0.20 -8.62 -14.93
C LEU A 295 -0.86 -9.11 -13.91
N PHE A 296 -2.13 -8.89 -14.21
CA PHE A 296 -3.24 -9.29 -13.34
C PHE A 296 -3.31 -10.81 -13.15
N MET A 297 -3.01 -11.60 -14.18
CA MET A 297 -2.93 -13.05 -14.05
C MET A 297 -1.74 -13.50 -13.19
N LEU A 298 -0.57 -12.87 -13.34
CA LEU A 298 0.60 -13.14 -12.48
C LEU A 298 0.29 -12.82 -11.02
N TRP A 299 -0.35 -11.68 -10.75
CA TRP A 299 -0.86 -11.32 -9.44
C TRP A 299 -1.82 -12.37 -8.89
N TRP A 300 -2.74 -12.86 -9.73
CA TRP A 300 -3.69 -13.88 -9.32
C TRP A 300 -2.98 -15.16 -8.87
N PHE A 301 -1.98 -15.63 -9.62
CA PHE A 301 -1.20 -16.82 -9.24
C PHE A 301 -0.52 -16.70 -7.87
N TYR A 302 0.13 -15.56 -7.57
CA TYR A 302 0.79 -15.37 -6.28
C TYR A 302 -0.19 -15.46 -5.11
N PHE A 303 -1.33 -14.76 -5.24
CA PHE A 303 -2.32 -14.67 -4.17
C PHE A 303 -3.21 -15.93 -4.03
N LEU A 304 -3.03 -16.94 -4.89
CA LEU A 304 -3.57 -18.28 -4.64
C LEU A 304 -2.75 -19.07 -3.61
N LEU A 305 -1.51 -18.66 -3.33
CA LEU A 305 -0.58 -19.45 -2.53
C LEU A 305 -0.60 -19.09 -1.03
N PRO A 306 -0.86 -20.05 -0.13
CA PRO A 306 -1.01 -19.79 1.30
C PRO A 306 0.33 -19.85 2.08
N PHE A 307 1.32 -19.01 1.72
CA PHE A 307 2.67 -19.06 2.31
C PHE A 307 2.68 -19.04 3.85
N GLY A 308 1.83 -18.22 4.48
CA GLY A 308 1.71 -18.13 5.94
C GLY A 308 1.30 -19.45 6.59
N HIS A 309 0.32 -20.14 6.02
CA HIS A 309 -0.11 -21.46 6.53
C HIS A 309 0.97 -22.53 6.34
N VAL A 310 1.71 -22.48 5.23
CA VAL A 310 2.83 -23.43 4.99
C VAL A 310 3.94 -23.24 6.02
N MET A 311 4.32 -21.98 6.31
CA MET A 311 5.32 -21.67 7.33
C MET A 311 4.85 -21.97 8.76
N GLU A 312 3.55 -21.84 9.04
CA GLU A 312 2.98 -22.20 10.34
C GLU A 312 2.95 -23.71 10.55
N ALA A 313 2.62 -24.48 9.50
CA ALA A 313 2.58 -25.94 9.55
C ALA A 313 3.97 -26.58 9.66
N ASP A 314 4.96 -26.08 8.90
CA ASP A 314 6.34 -26.55 8.97
C ASP A 314 7.33 -25.36 9.01
N PRO A 315 7.84 -25.01 10.21
CA PRO A 315 8.83 -23.94 10.37
C PRO A 315 10.13 -24.16 9.58
N ARG A 316 10.46 -25.39 9.16
CA ARG A 316 11.65 -25.65 8.33
C ARG A 316 11.52 -25.05 6.94
N THR A 317 10.29 -24.83 6.48
CA THR A 317 10.03 -24.16 5.20
C THR A 317 10.34 -22.66 5.22
N ALA A 318 10.47 -22.06 6.42
CA ALA A 318 10.71 -20.62 6.59
C ALA A 318 11.94 -20.11 5.83
N PHE A 319 13.03 -20.89 5.78
CA PHE A 319 14.22 -20.50 5.02
C PHE A 319 14.00 -20.60 3.51
N ARG A 320 13.39 -21.69 3.03
CA ARG A 320 13.07 -21.87 1.61
C ARG A 320 12.12 -20.79 1.13
N ILE A 321 11.05 -20.54 1.87
CA ILE A 321 10.08 -19.49 1.57
C ILE A 321 10.76 -18.13 1.67
N GLY A 322 11.43 -17.86 2.79
CA GLY A 322 12.00 -16.54 3.05
C GLY A 322 13.07 -16.10 2.05
N ARG A 323 13.96 -17.02 1.63
CA ARG A 323 14.98 -16.73 0.61
C ARG A 323 14.49 -16.94 -0.81
N GLY A 324 13.62 -17.92 -1.02
CA GLY A 324 13.06 -18.23 -2.33
C GLY A 324 12.27 -17.07 -2.95
N HIS A 325 11.68 -16.20 -2.12
CA HIS A 325 11.03 -14.97 -2.58
C HIS A 325 11.96 -14.01 -3.34
N PHE A 326 13.29 -14.10 -3.17
CA PHE A 326 14.23 -13.35 -4.01
C PHE A 326 14.00 -13.64 -5.51
N PHE A 327 13.77 -14.90 -5.88
CA PHE A 327 13.51 -15.28 -7.27
C PHE A 327 12.14 -14.83 -7.76
N ILE A 328 11.12 -14.85 -6.89
CA ILE A 328 9.78 -14.33 -7.21
C ILE A 328 9.86 -12.83 -7.48
N HIS A 329 10.48 -12.06 -6.59
CA HIS A 329 10.57 -10.62 -6.70
C HIS A 329 11.52 -10.15 -7.79
N GLY A 330 12.67 -10.81 -7.95
CA GLY A 330 13.65 -10.46 -8.98
C GLY A 330 13.13 -10.71 -10.39
N THR A 331 12.35 -11.79 -10.59
CA THR A 331 11.71 -12.04 -11.88
C THR A 331 10.57 -11.06 -12.16
N LEU A 332 9.76 -10.70 -11.16
CA LEU A 332 8.76 -9.64 -11.34
C LEU A 332 9.39 -8.26 -11.59
N ALA A 333 10.52 -7.94 -10.95
CA ALA A 333 11.25 -6.70 -11.21
C ALA A 333 11.81 -6.65 -12.64
N ALA A 334 12.38 -7.76 -13.12
CA ALA A 334 12.82 -7.86 -14.52
C ALA A 334 11.64 -7.78 -15.51
N PHE A 335 10.48 -8.34 -15.15
CA PHE A 335 9.25 -8.22 -15.92
C PHE A 335 8.79 -6.76 -16.04
N ALA A 336 8.91 -5.95 -14.98
CA ALA A 336 8.61 -4.52 -15.04
C ALA A 336 9.47 -3.80 -16.10
N THR A 337 10.79 -4.04 -16.10
CA THR A 337 11.70 -3.54 -17.15
C THR A 337 11.28 -4.02 -18.55
N GLY A 338 10.86 -5.27 -18.68
CA GLY A 338 10.30 -5.81 -19.94
C GLY A 338 9.09 -5.02 -20.42
N LEU A 339 8.13 -4.73 -19.53
CA LEU A 339 6.96 -3.91 -19.84
C LEU A 339 7.34 -2.48 -20.27
N TYR A 340 8.32 -1.87 -19.59
CA TYR A 340 8.85 -0.55 -19.98
C TYR A 340 9.48 -0.56 -21.37
N MET A 341 10.24 -1.60 -21.71
CA MET A 341 10.84 -1.73 -23.04
C MET A 341 9.79 -1.95 -24.13
N VAL A 342 8.79 -2.80 -23.86
CA VAL A 342 7.67 -3.07 -24.78
C VAL A 342 6.87 -1.80 -25.04
N ALA A 343 6.56 -1.05 -23.99
CA ALA A 343 5.94 0.27 -24.05
C ALA A 343 6.71 1.24 -24.98
N ARG A 344 8.03 1.35 -24.79
CA ARG A 344 8.88 2.27 -25.56
C ARG A 344 9.00 1.86 -27.03
N CYS A 345 9.07 0.56 -27.34
CA CYS A 345 9.03 0.06 -28.72
C CYS A 345 7.72 0.41 -29.42
N GLY A 346 6.57 0.20 -28.76
CA GLY A 346 5.25 0.47 -29.33
C GLY A 346 5.02 1.93 -29.74
N ASN A 347 5.61 2.88 -29.00
CA ASN A 347 5.51 4.31 -29.32
C ASN A 347 6.32 4.69 -30.57
N VAL A 348 7.53 4.15 -30.73
CA VAL A 348 8.40 4.41 -31.90
C VAL A 348 7.75 3.87 -33.18
N ASP A 349 7.22 2.64 -33.15
CA ASP A 349 6.55 2.04 -34.31
C ASP A 349 5.27 2.80 -34.70
N SER A 350 4.55 3.33 -33.71
CA SER A 350 3.36 4.16 -33.94
C SER A 350 3.69 5.50 -34.60
N ALA A 351 4.76 6.18 -34.16
CA ALA A 351 5.22 7.44 -34.74
C ALA A 351 5.72 7.27 -36.19
N ALA A 352 6.41 6.16 -36.48
CA ALA A 352 6.92 5.84 -37.81
C ALA A 352 5.81 5.52 -38.84
N HIS A 353 4.61 5.10 -38.40
CA HIS A 353 3.47 4.85 -39.27
C HIS A 353 2.51 6.05 -39.42
N GLY A 354 2.63 7.06 -38.55
CA GLY A 354 1.84 8.30 -38.60
C GLY A 354 2.42 9.41 -39.48
N THR A 355 3.69 9.29 -39.89
CA THR A 355 4.40 10.31 -40.69
C THR A 355 4.79 9.76 -42.06
N SER A 356 3.94 9.97 -43.07
CA SER A 356 4.39 9.97 -44.45
C SER A 356 5.05 11.31 -44.74
N HIS A 357 6.35 11.28 -45.05
CA HIS A 357 7.19 12.41 -45.50
C HIS A 357 7.57 13.45 -44.43
N ASP A 358 8.70 13.24 -43.75
CA ASP A 358 9.87 14.12 -43.93
C ASP A 358 11.11 13.53 -43.24
N SER A 359 12.10 13.24 -44.05
CA SER A 359 13.39 12.66 -43.67
C SER A 359 14.40 13.78 -43.39
N SER A 360 14.64 14.14 -42.13
CA SER A 360 15.91 14.75 -41.68
C SER A 360 15.94 15.11 -40.18
N SER A 361 16.11 14.11 -39.31
CA SER A 361 16.82 14.29 -38.03
C SER A 361 17.28 12.91 -37.53
N GLN A 362 18.46 12.50 -37.99
CA GLN A 362 19.20 11.41 -37.38
C GLN A 362 19.68 11.87 -35.99
N SER A 363 18.87 11.67 -34.94
CA SER A 363 19.47 11.31 -33.67
C SER A 363 19.83 9.82 -33.76
N SER A 364 21.10 9.52 -33.55
CA SER A 364 21.64 8.16 -33.48
C SER A 364 21.19 7.47 -32.19
N ASP A 365 19.90 7.45 -31.90
CA ASP A 365 19.34 6.63 -30.83
C ASP A 365 19.27 5.19 -31.32
N LYS A 366 20.04 4.32 -30.70
CA LYS A 366 20.03 2.87 -30.95
C LYS A 366 18.60 2.37 -30.73
N THR A 367 17.88 2.06 -31.80
CA THR A 367 16.50 1.60 -31.75
C THR A 367 16.42 0.29 -30.97
N ILE A 368 15.53 0.25 -29.97
CA ILE A 368 15.34 -0.92 -29.10
C ILE A 368 14.80 -2.06 -29.96
N SER A 369 15.48 -3.21 -29.95
CA SER A 369 14.99 -4.39 -30.66
C SER A 369 13.69 -4.89 -30.02
N THR A 370 12.62 -5.01 -30.82
CA THR A 370 11.35 -5.63 -30.43
C THR A 370 11.55 -7.05 -29.90
N GLN A 371 12.51 -7.79 -30.45
CA GLN A 371 12.92 -9.11 -29.97
C GLN A 371 13.44 -9.05 -28.53
N THR A 372 14.31 -8.10 -28.21
CA THR A 372 14.85 -7.93 -26.86
C THR A 372 13.75 -7.56 -25.86
N ALA A 373 12.89 -6.60 -26.22
CA ALA A 373 11.76 -6.18 -25.38
C ALA A 373 10.81 -7.37 -25.10
N SER A 374 10.45 -8.12 -26.13
CA SER A 374 9.59 -9.30 -26.05
C SER A 374 10.20 -10.41 -25.16
N MET A 375 11.49 -10.71 -25.32
CA MET A 375 12.18 -11.70 -24.48
C MET A 375 12.31 -11.25 -23.03
N MET A 376 12.37 -9.94 -22.78
CA MET A 376 12.35 -9.38 -21.43
C MET A 376 10.99 -9.45 -20.74
N VAL A 377 9.94 -9.81 -21.47
CA VAL A 377 8.65 -10.20 -20.92
C VAL A 377 8.58 -11.72 -20.74
N ALA A 378 8.88 -12.50 -21.80
CA ALA A 378 8.73 -13.96 -21.80
C ALA A 378 9.58 -14.67 -20.75
N ILE A 379 10.88 -14.34 -20.66
CA ILE A 379 11.80 -15.03 -19.74
C ILE A 379 11.39 -14.78 -18.29
N PRO A 380 11.17 -13.52 -17.84
CA PRO A 380 10.77 -13.29 -16.46
C PRO A 380 9.40 -13.89 -16.11
N VAL A 381 8.41 -13.88 -17.01
CA VAL A 381 7.12 -14.55 -16.80
C VAL A 381 7.31 -16.05 -16.54
N GLY A 382 8.09 -16.73 -17.40
CA GLY A 382 8.36 -18.15 -17.24
C GLY A 382 9.09 -18.48 -15.94
N LEU A 383 10.13 -17.71 -15.60
CA LEU A 383 10.88 -17.88 -14.36
C LEU A 383 10.03 -17.59 -13.11
N TYR A 384 9.19 -16.57 -13.16
CA TYR A 384 8.24 -16.25 -12.10
C TYR A 384 7.29 -17.43 -11.85
N LEU A 385 6.63 -17.94 -12.88
CA LEU A 385 5.70 -19.06 -12.77
C LEU A 385 6.37 -20.34 -12.23
N VAL A 386 7.63 -20.59 -12.61
CA VAL A 386 8.44 -21.71 -12.11
C VAL A 386 8.85 -21.50 -10.65
N SER A 387 9.17 -20.26 -10.26
CA SER A 387 9.61 -19.95 -8.89
C SER A 387 8.51 -20.24 -7.85
N LEU A 388 7.25 -19.96 -8.18
CA LEU A 388 6.11 -20.17 -7.28
C LEU A 388 6.01 -21.59 -6.68
N PRO A 389 5.89 -22.68 -7.47
CA PRO A 389 5.84 -24.04 -6.94
C PRO A 389 7.14 -24.46 -6.25
N VAL A 390 8.31 -23.97 -6.68
CA VAL A 390 9.60 -24.29 -6.05
C VAL A 390 9.67 -23.72 -4.64
N VAL A 391 9.31 -22.44 -4.48
CA VAL A 391 9.39 -21.73 -3.20
C VAL A 391 8.42 -22.31 -2.19
N ILE A 392 7.16 -22.53 -2.59
CA ILE A 392 6.16 -23.10 -1.67
C ILE A 392 6.36 -24.61 -1.45
N GLY A 393 6.97 -25.32 -2.42
CA GLY A 393 7.23 -26.77 -2.36
C GLY A 393 6.08 -27.63 -2.90
N LEU A 394 5.48 -27.24 -4.03
CA LEU A 394 4.47 -28.03 -4.73
C LEU A 394 5.07 -29.29 -5.38
N PRO A 395 4.25 -30.33 -5.68
CA PRO A 395 4.71 -31.55 -6.32
C PRO A 395 5.32 -31.28 -7.70
N ILE A 396 6.18 -32.20 -8.14
CA ILE A 396 6.86 -32.11 -9.44
C ILE A 396 5.89 -32.04 -10.62
N THR A 397 4.68 -32.60 -10.50
CA THR A 397 3.63 -32.48 -11.54
C THR A 397 3.16 -31.05 -11.74
N ALA A 398 3.04 -30.26 -10.66
CA ALA A 398 2.74 -28.83 -10.75
C ALA A 398 3.92 -28.07 -11.37
N LEU A 399 5.15 -28.41 -10.96
CA LEU A 399 6.38 -27.84 -11.52
C LEU A 399 6.49 -28.07 -13.03
N LEU A 400 6.23 -29.29 -13.51
CA LEU A 400 6.28 -29.64 -14.93
C LEU A 400 5.23 -28.86 -15.75
N LYS A 401 4.03 -28.65 -15.22
CA LYS A 401 2.98 -27.85 -15.88
C LYS A 401 3.41 -26.39 -16.05
N VAL A 402 3.90 -25.75 -14.99
CA VAL A 402 4.35 -24.35 -15.08
C VAL A 402 5.62 -24.21 -15.92
N LEU A 403 6.50 -25.23 -15.90
CA LEU A 403 7.69 -25.26 -16.75
C LEU A 403 7.30 -25.35 -18.22
N ALA A 404 6.32 -26.17 -18.58
CA ALA A 404 5.81 -26.25 -19.95
C ALA A 404 5.24 -24.90 -20.42
N VAL A 405 4.52 -24.19 -19.55
CA VAL A 405 4.02 -22.83 -19.84
C VAL A 405 5.19 -21.85 -20.00
N GLY A 406 6.15 -21.83 -19.08
CA GLY A 406 7.33 -20.96 -19.18
C GLY A 406 8.18 -21.21 -20.44
N ILE A 407 8.34 -22.47 -20.86
CA ILE A 407 8.97 -22.81 -22.15
C ILE A 407 8.13 -22.27 -23.31
N THR A 408 6.80 -22.39 -23.23
CA THR A 408 5.89 -21.87 -24.26
C THR A 408 6.02 -20.35 -24.39
N GLU A 409 6.09 -19.58 -23.29
CA GLU A 409 6.36 -18.13 -23.33
C GLU A 409 7.64 -17.82 -24.12
N VAL A 410 8.73 -18.51 -23.79
CA VAL A 410 10.02 -18.29 -24.44
C VAL A 410 9.97 -18.66 -25.93
N LEU A 411 9.27 -19.74 -26.30
CA LEU A 411 9.07 -20.12 -27.69
C LEU A 411 8.24 -19.10 -28.47
N ILE A 412 7.17 -18.55 -27.87
CA ILE A 412 6.40 -17.44 -28.44
C ILE A 412 7.32 -16.25 -28.68
N GLY A 413 8.13 -15.88 -27.68
CA GLY A 413 9.08 -14.76 -27.78
C GLY A 413 10.10 -14.96 -28.89
N ILE A 414 10.68 -16.14 -29.03
CA ILE A 414 11.69 -16.43 -30.06
C ILE A 414 11.09 -16.46 -31.47
N PHE A 415 9.98 -17.19 -31.67
CA PHE A 415 9.51 -17.53 -33.01
C PHE A 415 8.44 -16.60 -33.56
N LEU A 416 7.60 -16.01 -32.70
CA LEU A 416 6.47 -15.19 -33.13
C LEU A 416 6.77 -13.70 -33.15
N THR A 417 7.69 -13.21 -32.30
CA THR A 417 8.07 -11.78 -32.28
C THR A 417 8.49 -11.21 -33.65
N PRO A 418 9.26 -11.91 -34.50
CA PRO A 418 9.58 -11.38 -35.83
C PRO A 418 8.42 -11.45 -36.83
N LEU A 419 7.30 -12.10 -36.49
CA LEU A 419 6.20 -12.40 -37.42
C LEU A 419 4.96 -11.54 -37.21
N VAL A 420 4.76 -10.98 -36.01
CA VAL A 420 3.54 -10.24 -35.66
C VAL A 420 3.85 -8.95 -34.91
N ALA A 421 2.88 -8.05 -34.87
CA ALA A 421 2.99 -6.79 -34.14
C ALA A 421 3.09 -7.00 -32.62
N LEU A 422 3.65 -6.02 -31.91
CA LEU A 422 3.99 -6.13 -30.50
C LEU A 422 2.76 -6.28 -29.60
N GLU A 423 1.65 -5.60 -29.92
CA GLU A 423 0.36 -5.79 -29.26
C GLU A 423 -0.13 -7.25 -29.39
N VAL A 424 0.00 -7.83 -30.59
CA VAL A 424 -0.38 -9.24 -30.80
C VAL A 424 0.51 -10.17 -29.97
N ILE A 425 1.80 -9.88 -29.83
CA ILE A 425 2.70 -10.64 -28.96
C ILE A 425 2.26 -10.60 -27.50
N MET A 426 1.92 -9.42 -26.96
CA MET A 426 1.47 -9.31 -25.57
C MET A 426 0.17 -10.06 -25.32
N LEU A 427 -0.76 -10.05 -26.28
CA LEU A 427 -1.94 -10.90 -26.23
C LEU A 427 -1.60 -12.40 -26.28
N LEU A 428 -0.63 -12.81 -27.10
CA LEU A 428 -0.21 -14.20 -27.21
C LEU A 428 0.41 -14.74 -25.91
N TYR A 429 1.15 -13.91 -25.15
CA TYR A 429 1.62 -14.25 -23.80
C TYR A 429 0.49 -14.45 -22.80
N CYS A 430 -0.66 -13.80 -22.99
CA CYS A 430 -1.80 -13.98 -22.10
C CYS A 430 -2.42 -15.38 -22.21
N ILE A 431 -2.38 -16.02 -23.39
CA ILE A 431 -3.10 -17.27 -23.67
C ILE A 431 -2.63 -18.45 -22.81
N PRO A 432 -1.34 -18.88 -22.86
CA PRO A 432 -0.86 -20.01 -22.06
C PRO A 432 -1.00 -19.76 -20.55
N VAL A 433 -0.77 -18.53 -20.08
CA VAL A 433 -0.98 -18.12 -18.69
C VAL A 433 -2.45 -18.24 -18.27
N ALA A 434 -3.38 -17.77 -19.11
CA ALA A 434 -4.81 -17.86 -18.86
C ALA A 434 -5.30 -19.32 -18.83
N VAL A 435 -4.85 -20.15 -19.78
CA VAL A 435 -5.18 -21.59 -19.81
C VAL A 435 -4.71 -22.27 -18.54
N LEU A 436 -3.47 -21.99 -18.10
CA LEU A 436 -2.95 -22.50 -16.83
C LEU A 436 -3.78 -21.99 -15.64
N LEU A 437 -4.14 -20.71 -15.61
CA LEU A 437 -4.88 -20.13 -14.49
C LEU A 437 -6.28 -20.75 -14.38
N VAL A 438 -6.99 -20.90 -15.50
CA VAL A 438 -8.27 -21.61 -15.57
C VAL A 438 -8.10 -23.05 -15.12
N ASN A 439 -7.04 -23.75 -15.55
CA ASN A 439 -6.74 -25.12 -15.11
C ASN A 439 -6.58 -25.20 -13.58
N VAL A 440 -5.82 -24.28 -12.98
CA VAL A 440 -5.59 -24.23 -11.53
C VAL A 440 -6.88 -23.92 -10.77
N ILE A 441 -7.64 -22.92 -11.20
CA ILE A 441 -8.92 -22.54 -10.58
C ILE A 441 -9.93 -23.69 -10.69
N TRP A 442 -9.97 -24.38 -11.83
CA TRP A 442 -10.89 -25.48 -12.08
C TRP A 442 -10.53 -26.72 -11.26
N MET A 443 -9.25 -27.11 -11.21
CA MET A 443 -8.78 -28.26 -10.42
C MET A 443 -8.97 -28.05 -8.92
N GLY A 444 -8.80 -26.82 -8.42
CA GLY A 444 -9.12 -26.48 -7.04
C GLY A 444 -10.60 -26.69 -6.67
N GLY A 445 -11.49 -26.78 -7.66
CA GLY A 445 -12.92 -27.06 -7.47
C GLY A 445 -13.32 -28.53 -7.66
N ILE A 446 -12.48 -29.40 -8.23
CA ILE A 446 -12.86 -30.79 -8.56
C ILE A 446 -12.67 -31.76 -7.38
N ASP A 447 -11.70 -31.55 -6.50
CA ASP A 447 -11.38 -32.50 -5.41
C ASP A 447 -12.47 -32.64 -4.32
N GLU A 448 -13.53 -31.81 -4.35
CA GLU A 448 -14.69 -31.93 -3.45
C GLU A 448 -15.80 -32.85 -4.00
N GLY A 449 -15.95 -32.97 -5.32
CA GLY A 449 -17.03 -33.76 -5.95
C GLY A 449 -16.89 -35.26 -5.71
N THR A 450 -15.65 -35.75 -5.62
CA THR A 450 -15.33 -37.17 -5.34
C THR A 450 -15.34 -37.52 -3.84
N ARG A 451 -15.34 -36.53 -2.94
CA ARG A 451 -15.41 -36.77 -1.48
C ARG A 451 -16.84 -36.81 -0.94
N ASN A 452 -17.77 -36.09 -1.55
CA ASN A 452 -19.18 -36.08 -1.09
C ASN A 452 -19.93 -37.40 -1.37
N VAL A 453 -19.38 -38.29 -2.21
CA VAL A 453 -19.94 -39.64 -2.40
C VAL A 453 -19.60 -40.60 -1.24
N VAL A 454 -18.61 -40.26 -0.40
CA VAL A 454 -18.16 -41.13 0.71
C VAL A 454 -18.85 -40.80 2.04
N ASN A 455 -19.41 -39.59 2.20
CA ASN A 455 -20.00 -39.14 3.47
C ASN A 455 -21.53 -39.30 3.57
N ASP A 456 -22.22 -39.69 2.48
CA ASP A 456 -23.67 -39.97 2.50
C ASP A 456 -23.97 -41.45 2.87
N GLN A 457 -23.40 -41.91 4.00
CA GLN A 457 -23.95 -43.04 4.73
C GLN A 457 -24.80 -42.48 5.88
N PRO A 458 -26.12 -42.77 5.93
CA PRO A 458 -26.98 -42.21 6.97
C PRO A 458 -26.54 -42.75 8.34
N HIS A 459 -26.29 -41.85 9.28
CA HIS A 459 -26.01 -42.17 10.68
C HIS A 459 -27.20 -42.93 11.30
N GLY A 460 -27.11 -44.27 11.24
CA GLY A 460 -27.93 -45.19 12.01
C GLY A 460 -27.50 -45.23 13.47
N GLN A 461 -28.50 -45.44 14.32
CA GLN A 461 -28.48 -45.42 15.79
C GLN A 461 -27.33 -46.22 16.42
N ALA A 462 -26.83 -45.70 17.55
CA ALA A 462 -25.90 -46.38 18.42
C ALA A 462 -26.45 -47.75 18.88
N GLY A 463 -25.81 -48.82 18.43
CA GLY A 463 -26.08 -50.19 18.82
C GLY A 463 -24.80 -50.87 19.33
N ASP A 464 -24.91 -51.31 20.58
CA ASP A 464 -24.10 -52.24 21.37
C ASP A 464 -22.94 -53.01 20.68
N LEU A 465 -21.73 -52.87 21.22
CA LEU A 465 -20.53 -53.63 20.84
C LEU A 465 -20.35 -54.83 21.78
N SER A 466 -20.95 -55.97 21.44
CA SER A 466 -20.56 -57.26 22.01
C SER A 466 -20.89 -58.45 21.08
N SER A 467 -19.97 -58.82 20.18
CA SER A 467 -19.76 -60.23 19.84
C SER A 467 -18.36 -60.46 19.23
N PRO A 468 -17.65 -61.54 19.61
CA PRO A 468 -16.41 -61.96 18.98
C PRO A 468 -16.69 -63.16 18.06
N ASP A 469 -16.55 -63.01 16.73
CA ASP A 469 -16.19 -64.14 15.86
C ASP A 469 -15.93 -63.76 14.39
N ALA A 470 -14.93 -64.45 13.83
CA ALA A 470 -14.64 -64.73 12.42
C ALA A 470 -14.01 -63.66 11.49
N SER A 471 -12.73 -63.92 11.21
CA SER A 471 -11.77 -63.43 10.21
C SER A 471 -12.06 -63.86 8.74
N PRO A 472 -11.11 -63.78 7.77
CA PRO A 472 -10.62 -62.61 7.03
C PRO A 472 -10.74 -62.82 5.49
N LEU A 473 -10.79 -61.76 4.66
CA LEU A 473 -10.39 -61.90 3.25
C LEU A 473 -9.85 -60.61 2.64
N VAL A 474 -8.56 -60.71 2.35
CA VAL A 474 -7.65 -59.80 1.65
C VAL A 474 -8.06 -59.67 0.17
N VAL A 475 -7.95 -58.48 -0.44
CA VAL A 475 -7.06 -58.19 -1.60
C VAL A 475 -6.91 -56.66 -1.80
N LYS A 476 -5.68 -56.21 -1.55
CA LYS A 476 -4.91 -55.11 -2.16
C LYS A 476 -5.62 -54.20 -3.20
N THR A 477 -5.45 -52.89 -3.00
CA THR A 477 -4.57 -52.13 -3.92
C THR A 477 -3.60 -51.26 -3.12
N ALA A 478 -2.30 -51.44 -3.38
CA ALA A 478 -1.19 -50.72 -2.75
C ALA A 478 -1.16 -49.21 -3.07
N ASN A 479 -2.07 -48.73 -3.91
CA ASN A 479 -2.21 -47.31 -4.25
C ASN A 479 -2.93 -46.50 -3.16
N GLU A 480 -3.80 -47.12 -2.36
CA GLU A 480 -4.49 -46.39 -1.28
C GLU A 480 -3.64 -46.21 -0.04
N GLN A 481 -2.72 -47.15 0.24
CA GLN A 481 -1.77 -47.00 1.34
C GLN A 481 -0.70 -45.97 0.95
N TRP A 482 -0.20 -46.02 -0.29
CA TRP A 482 0.71 -45.01 -0.83
C TRP A 482 0.07 -43.62 -0.91
N ALA A 483 -1.21 -43.51 -1.32
CA ALA A 483 -1.94 -42.24 -1.33
C ALA A 483 -2.26 -41.73 0.08
N ARG A 484 -2.53 -42.62 1.05
CA ARG A 484 -2.69 -42.26 2.46
C ARG A 484 -1.37 -41.84 3.11
N ASP A 485 -0.26 -42.50 2.76
CA ASP A 485 1.08 -42.12 3.21
C ASP A 485 1.57 -40.83 2.54
N LEU A 486 1.18 -40.58 1.28
CA LEU A 486 1.36 -39.28 0.63
C LEU A 486 0.52 -38.23 1.32
N ALA A 487 -0.77 -38.46 1.55
CA ALA A 487 -1.67 -37.51 2.24
C ALA A 487 -1.25 -37.24 3.69
N ALA A 488 -0.70 -38.24 4.38
CA ALA A 488 -0.16 -38.11 5.73
C ALA A 488 1.19 -37.39 5.76
N LYS A 489 2.02 -37.49 4.70
CA LYS A 489 3.28 -36.74 4.56
C LYS A 489 3.12 -35.39 3.85
N SER A 490 2.02 -35.17 3.14
CA SER A 490 1.69 -33.96 2.37
C SER A 490 0.61 -33.16 3.07
N GLN A 491 0.76 -32.90 4.38
CA GLN A 491 -0.13 -32.02 5.15
C GLN A 491 -0.25 -30.59 4.56
N VAL A 492 0.44 -30.29 3.48
CA VAL A 492 0.37 -29.05 2.69
C VAL A 492 -0.82 -29.02 1.71
N VAL A 493 -1.39 -30.17 1.31
CA VAL A 493 -2.39 -30.23 0.22
C VAL A 493 -3.86 -30.00 0.65
N PRO A 494 -4.33 -30.24 1.89
CA PRO A 494 -5.71 -29.89 2.26
C PRO A 494 -5.94 -28.38 2.53
N ILE A 495 -4.91 -27.53 2.38
CA ILE A 495 -4.94 -26.15 2.88
C ILE A 495 -5.42 -25.13 1.82
N LEU A 496 -5.68 -25.56 0.57
CA LEU A 496 -6.37 -24.73 -0.41
C LEU A 496 -7.87 -24.51 -0.09
N HIS A 497 -8.42 -25.21 0.91
CA HIS A 497 -9.86 -25.23 1.20
C HIS A 497 -10.21 -24.45 2.48
N ALA A 498 -10.38 -23.13 2.34
CA ALA A 498 -11.14 -22.33 3.29
C ALA A 498 -12.56 -21.99 2.78
N ASN A 499 -13.19 -22.87 1.99
CA ASN A 499 -14.65 -23.02 1.97
C ASN A 499 -15.09 -24.29 1.22
N PRO A 500 -15.66 -25.31 1.89
CA PRO A 500 -15.99 -26.60 1.29
C PRO A 500 -17.27 -26.63 0.41
N ASN A 501 -17.69 -25.49 -0.16
CA ASN A 501 -19.02 -25.35 -0.80
C ASN A 501 -19.10 -24.27 -1.92
N ARG A 502 -17.99 -23.84 -2.55
CA ARG A 502 -18.03 -22.61 -3.39
C ARG A 502 -17.35 -22.75 -4.76
N HIS A 503 -18.15 -22.69 -5.83
CA HIS A 503 -17.62 -22.47 -7.18
C HIS A 503 -16.91 -21.11 -7.27
N PRO A 504 -15.63 -21.04 -7.66
CA PRO A 504 -14.87 -19.79 -7.75
C PRO A 504 -15.36 -18.84 -8.86
N PHE A 505 -16.14 -19.35 -9.81
CA PHE A 505 -16.59 -18.59 -10.98
C PHE A 505 -17.74 -17.62 -10.71
N HIS A 506 -18.61 -17.91 -9.73
CA HIS A 506 -19.77 -17.06 -9.46
C HIS A 506 -20.25 -17.15 -8.00
N LYS A 507 -20.21 -16.02 -7.30
CA LYS A 507 -20.80 -15.84 -5.95
C LYS A 507 -21.94 -14.82 -6.00
N SER A 508 -23.00 -15.03 -5.23
CA SER A 508 -24.08 -14.04 -5.15
C SER A 508 -23.59 -12.77 -4.45
N MET A 509 -23.70 -11.62 -5.12
CA MET A 509 -23.32 -10.30 -4.60
C MET A 509 -24.46 -9.73 -3.75
N LYS A 510 -24.34 -9.94 -2.44
CA LYS A 510 -25.26 -9.40 -1.42
C LYS A 510 -24.51 -8.42 -0.52
N GLY A 511 -25.21 -7.39 -0.01
CA GLY A 511 -24.63 -6.45 0.93
C GLY A 511 -24.15 -7.14 2.20
N ARG A 512 -22.86 -6.98 2.52
CA ARG A 512 -22.22 -7.52 3.72
C ARG A 512 -22.79 -6.92 5.01
N ASP A 513 -22.58 -7.62 6.11
CA ASP A 513 -22.84 -7.10 7.45
C ASP A 513 -21.81 -6.00 7.79
N PRO A 514 -22.23 -4.76 8.08
CA PRO A 514 -21.33 -3.69 8.55
C PRO A 514 -20.52 -4.05 9.81
N LYS A 515 -20.94 -5.09 10.56
CA LYS A 515 -20.28 -5.57 11.78
C LYS A 515 -19.53 -6.89 11.58
N GLU A 516 -19.31 -7.32 10.34
CA GLU A 516 -18.53 -8.52 10.02
C GLU A 516 -17.17 -8.48 10.75
N PRO A 517 -16.87 -9.44 11.66
CA PRO A 517 -15.62 -9.39 12.40
C PRO A 517 -14.45 -9.58 11.45
N HIS A 518 -13.38 -8.80 11.69
CA HIS A 518 -12.12 -8.91 10.95
C HIS A 518 -12.20 -8.66 9.43
N ARG A 519 -13.16 -7.87 8.91
CA ARG A 519 -13.07 -7.38 7.52
C ARG A 519 -11.85 -6.46 7.37
N ARG A 520 -10.89 -6.89 6.54
CA ARG A 520 -9.64 -6.17 6.20
C ARG A 520 -9.57 -5.92 4.71
N SER A 521 -8.74 -4.99 4.28
CA SER A 521 -8.50 -4.80 2.85
C SER A 521 -7.92 -6.07 2.20
N THR A 522 -8.49 -6.46 1.06
CA THR A 522 -8.04 -7.61 0.28
C THR A 522 -6.82 -7.25 -0.59
N PRO A 523 -6.04 -8.24 -1.04
CA PRO A 523 -4.96 -7.98 -1.99
C PRO A 523 -5.43 -7.33 -3.30
N LEU A 524 -6.67 -7.59 -3.73
CA LEU A 524 -7.25 -7.00 -4.94
C LEU A 524 -7.51 -5.51 -4.73
N GLU A 525 -8.06 -5.16 -3.57
CA GLU A 525 -8.29 -3.80 -3.15
C GLU A 525 -6.97 -3.01 -3.05
N LYS A 526 -5.90 -3.61 -2.53
CA LYS A 526 -4.55 -3.02 -2.50
C LYS A 526 -3.95 -2.83 -3.90
N LEU A 527 -4.10 -3.82 -4.80
CA LEU A 527 -3.65 -3.69 -6.19
C LEU A 527 -4.41 -2.57 -6.90
N PHE A 528 -5.72 -2.42 -6.64
CA PHE A 528 -6.53 -1.34 -7.21
C PHE A 528 -5.99 0.02 -6.78
N ASP A 529 -5.75 0.21 -5.47
CA ASP A 529 -5.23 1.47 -4.97
C ASP A 529 -3.87 1.82 -5.58
N LEU A 530 -3.03 0.81 -5.79
CA LEU A 530 -1.70 1.00 -6.35
C LEU A 530 -1.72 1.56 -7.77
N THR A 531 -2.76 1.27 -8.58
CA THR A 531 -2.89 1.86 -9.92
C THR A 531 -3.04 3.38 -9.91
N LEU A 532 -3.53 3.95 -8.80
CA LEU A 532 -3.65 5.39 -8.65
C LEU A 532 -2.30 6.08 -8.46
N VAL A 533 -1.24 5.36 -8.07
CA VAL A 533 0.12 5.91 -7.98
C VAL A 533 0.50 6.54 -9.32
N VAL A 534 0.23 5.87 -10.44
CA VAL A 534 0.55 6.38 -11.77
C VAL A 534 -0.11 7.73 -12.04
N ALA A 535 -1.42 7.82 -11.76
CA ALA A 535 -2.18 9.05 -11.97
C ALA A 535 -1.75 10.16 -10.99
N LEU A 536 -1.42 9.80 -9.75
CA LEU A 536 -0.89 10.72 -8.75
C LEU A 536 0.47 11.28 -9.19
N SER A 537 1.42 10.44 -9.59
CA SER A 537 2.73 10.89 -10.06
C SER A 537 2.60 11.76 -11.31
N ALA A 538 1.74 11.40 -12.27
CA ALA A 538 1.45 12.24 -13.43
C ALA A 538 0.92 13.64 -13.05
N GLY A 539 -0.01 13.70 -12.09
CA GLY A 539 -0.56 14.96 -11.60
C GLY A 539 0.46 15.78 -10.81
N SER A 540 1.29 15.13 -9.99
CA SER A 540 2.35 15.76 -9.19
C SER A 540 3.48 16.30 -10.07
N ASP A 541 3.92 15.57 -11.09
CA ASP A 541 4.94 16.02 -12.04
C ASP A 541 4.44 17.24 -12.83
N ALA A 542 3.19 17.18 -13.34
CA ALA A 542 2.57 18.31 -14.02
C ALA A 542 2.49 19.54 -13.10
N TYR A 543 2.09 19.34 -11.85
CA TYR A 543 2.00 20.43 -10.87
C TYR A 543 3.37 21.01 -10.53
N ALA A 544 4.37 20.16 -10.29
CA ALA A 544 5.74 20.59 -10.04
C ALA A 544 6.26 21.44 -11.20
N ASN A 545 6.12 21.00 -12.45
CA ASN A 545 6.53 21.78 -13.62
C ASN A 545 5.83 23.14 -13.70
N THR A 546 4.51 23.19 -13.49
CA THR A 546 3.79 24.47 -13.47
C THR A 546 4.19 25.39 -12.32
N MET A 547 4.60 24.84 -11.17
CA MET A 547 5.11 25.63 -10.04
C MET A 547 6.52 26.16 -10.25
N LYS A 548 7.36 25.41 -10.97
CA LYS A 548 8.75 25.80 -11.28
C LYS A 548 8.80 26.89 -12.35
N TYR A 549 8.02 26.76 -13.42
CA TYR A 549 8.11 27.63 -14.59
C TYR A 549 6.91 28.58 -14.77
N GLY A 550 5.79 28.34 -14.08
CA GLY A 550 4.60 29.16 -14.16
C GLY A 550 4.67 30.40 -13.27
N THR A 551 3.92 31.44 -13.63
CA THR A 551 3.89 32.73 -12.91
C THR A 551 2.75 32.84 -11.90
N ASP A 552 1.66 32.08 -12.06
CA ASP A 552 0.48 32.13 -11.19
C ASP A 552 0.35 30.89 -10.29
N ILE A 553 0.91 31.00 -9.08
CA ILE A 553 0.86 29.94 -8.06
C ILE A 553 -0.59 29.60 -7.69
N PHE A 554 -1.49 30.57 -7.64
CA PHE A 554 -2.87 30.33 -7.22
C PHE A 554 -3.63 29.54 -8.28
N GLN A 555 -3.60 29.99 -9.53
CA GLN A 555 -4.29 29.31 -10.62
C GLN A 555 -3.74 27.90 -10.85
N ASN A 556 -2.41 27.73 -10.82
CA ASN A 556 -1.80 26.41 -10.96
C ASN A 556 -2.21 25.46 -9.82
N THR A 557 -2.35 25.98 -8.59
CA THR A 557 -2.86 25.20 -7.45
C THR A 557 -4.33 24.83 -7.63
N VAL A 558 -5.17 25.73 -8.15
CA VAL A 558 -6.57 25.44 -8.46
C VAL A 558 -6.68 24.31 -9.49
N VAL A 559 -5.94 24.40 -10.59
CA VAL A 559 -5.90 23.36 -11.63
C VAL A 559 -5.43 22.03 -11.06
N PHE A 560 -4.39 22.02 -10.22
CA PHE A 560 -3.95 20.81 -9.53
C PHE A 560 -5.05 20.17 -8.70
N PHE A 561 -5.80 20.94 -7.90
CA PHE A 561 -6.91 20.38 -7.12
C PHE A 561 -8.04 19.83 -7.99
N MET A 562 -8.25 20.38 -9.19
CA MET A 562 -9.20 19.83 -10.17
C MET A 562 -8.71 18.47 -10.70
N VAL A 563 -7.44 18.37 -11.10
CA VAL A 563 -6.82 17.10 -11.53
C VAL A 563 -6.82 16.06 -10.40
N PHE A 564 -6.39 16.48 -9.20
CA PHE A 564 -6.38 15.65 -8.01
C PHE A 564 -7.79 15.19 -7.63
N PHE A 565 -8.83 16.01 -7.85
CA PHE A 565 -10.21 15.58 -7.69
C PHE A 565 -10.59 14.44 -8.64
N VAL A 566 -10.20 14.50 -9.91
CA VAL A 566 -10.46 13.41 -10.86
C VAL A 566 -9.80 12.11 -10.39
N ILE A 567 -8.54 12.17 -9.97
CA ILE A 567 -7.78 11.02 -9.45
C ILE A 567 -8.43 10.45 -8.18
N TRP A 568 -8.67 11.32 -7.19
CA TRP A 568 -9.24 10.93 -5.91
C TRP A 568 -10.67 10.39 -6.05
N ASN A 569 -11.45 10.96 -6.97
CA ASN A 569 -12.81 10.53 -7.24
C ASN A 569 -12.86 9.26 -8.12
N ALA A 570 -11.78 8.90 -8.81
CA ALA A 570 -11.67 7.59 -9.44
C ALA A 570 -11.65 6.47 -8.37
N TRP A 571 -11.01 6.75 -7.24
CA TRP A 571 -10.86 5.84 -6.10
C TRP A 571 -12.09 5.75 -5.19
N LEU A 572 -12.62 6.92 -4.79
CA LEU A 572 -13.60 7.02 -3.70
C LEU A 572 -14.80 6.06 -3.87
N PRO A 573 -15.52 6.03 -5.01
CA PRO A 573 -16.72 5.20 -5.13
C PRO A 573 -16.43 3.70 -5.03
N TYR A 574 -15.28 3.24 -5.51
CA TYR A 574 -14.88 1.84 -5.43
C TYR A 574 -14.66 1.41 -3.97
N VAL A 575 -13.96 2.21 -3.16
CA VAL A 575 -13.69 1.92 -1.74
C VAL A 575 -14.95 1.66 -0.93
N TRP A 576 -15.96 2.51 -1.12
CA TRP A 576 -17.23 2.36 -0.40
C TRP A 576 -18.05 1.20 -0.96
N PHE A 577 -17.98 0.96 -2.27
CA PHE A 577 -18.62 -0.18 -2.91
C PHE A 577 -18.04 -1.52 -2.45
N SER A 578 -16.71 -1.68 -2.44
CA SER A 578 -16.01 -2.91 -2.04
C SER A 578 -16.21 -3.24 -0.56
N SER A 579 -16.33 -2.22 0.29
CA SER A 579 -16.71 -2.40 1.71
C SER A 579 -18.05 -3.14 1.86
N THR A 580 -18.96 -2.98 0.90
CA THR A 580 -20.30 -3.56 0.94
C THR A 580 -20.43 -4.85 0.14
N TYR A 581 -19.85 -4.89 -1.07
CA TYR A 581 -20.18 -5.87 -2.11
C TYR A 581 -18.99 -6.66 -2.64
N ASP A 582 -17.80 -6.52 -2.08
CA ASP A 582 -16.66 -7.36 -2.48
C ASP A 582 -17.01 -8.83 -2.24
N VAL A 583 -17.19 -9.60 -3.31
CA VAL A 583 -17.44 -11.06 -3.28
C VAL A 583 -16.21 -11.87 -3.66
N ASP A 584 -15.18 -11.21 -4.19
CA ASP A 584 -13.96 -11.82 -4.70
C ASP A 584 -14.23 -13.06 -5.58
N ASP A 585 -15.03 -12.89 -6.64
CA ASP A 585 -15.22 -13.88 -7.71
C ASP A 585 -14.67 -13.38 -9.05
N VAL A 586 -14.67 -14.25 -10.06
CA VAL A 586 -14.06 -13.94 -11.37
C VAL A 586 -14.64 -12.67 -11.99
N LEU A 587 -15.96 -12.49 -11.98
CA LEU A 587 -16.60 -11.29 -12.52
C LEU A 587 -16.24 -10.03 -11.71
N TYR A 588 -16.16 -10.12 -10.37
CA TYR A 588 -15.72 -9.00 -9.55
C TYR A 588 -14.27 -8.60 -9.84
N ARG A 589 -13.39 -9.58 -10.02
CA ARG A 589 -11.98 -9.39 -10.39
C ARG A 589 -11.84 -8.75 -11.77
N ILE A 590 -12.57 -9.23 -12.78
CA ILE A 590 -12.60 -8.64 -14.13
C ILE A 590 -13.13 -7.20 -14.09
N GLY A 591 -14.21 -6.94 -13.35
CA GLY A 591 -14.73 -5.58 -13.19
C GLY A 591 -13.74 -4.66 -12.47
N THR A 592 -12.92 -5.18 -11.56
CA THR A 592 -11.86 -4.39 -10.92
C THR A 592 -10.69 -4.15 -11.88
N LEU A 593 -10.26 -5.15 -12.66
CA LEU A 593 -9.26 -4.99 -13.72
C LEU A 593 -9.67 -3.93 -14.75
N GLY A 594 -10.93 -3.94 -15.19
CA GLY A 594 -11.44 -2.92 -16.10
C GLY A 594 -11.40 -1.50 -15.51
N GLN A 595 -11.65 -1.37 -14.21
CA GLN A 595 -11.48 -0.08 -13.50
C GLN A 595 -10.01 0.36 -13.44
N MET A 596 -9.08 -0.56 -13.18
CA MET A 596 -7.64 -0.31 -13.19
C MET A 596 -7.17 0.21 -14.55
N ILE A 597 -7.59 -0.42 -15.66
CA ILE A 597 -7.30 0.04 -17.02
C ILE A 597 -7.85 1.46 -17.22
N GLY A 598 -9.07 1.73 -16.78
CA GLY A 598 -9.66 3.09 -16.83
C GLY A 598 -8.80 4.14 -16.11
N ILE A 599 -8.24 3.81 -14.94
CA ILE A 599 -7.33 4.71 -14.18
C ILE A 599 -6.04 4.97 -14.96
N LEU A 600 -5.46 3.97 -15.61
CA LEU A 600 -4.24 4.14 -16.41
C LEU A 600 -4.47 5.03 -17.63
N VAL A 601 -5.63 4.90 -18.28
CA VAL A 601 -6.04 5.81 -19.37
C VAL A 601 -6.32 7.22 -18.86
N VAL A 602 -6.89 7.39 -17.66
CA VAL A 602 -7.02 8.71 -17.00
C VAL A 602 -5.65 9.33 -16.77
N SER A 603 -4.71 8.56 -16.24
CA SER A 603 -3.34 9.03 -15.99
C SER A 603 -2.66 9.53 -17.26
N ASP A 604 -2.91 8.86 -18.38
CA ASP A 604 -2.34 9.27 -19.66
C ASP A 604 -2.94 10.58 -20.17
N GLY A 605 -4.27 10.72 -20.09
CA GLY A 605 -4.94 11.96 -20.47
C GLY A 605 -4.57 13.17 -19.60
N ILE A 606 -4.12 12.97 -18.36
CA ILE A 606 -3.54 14.04 -17.53
C ILE A 606 -2.25 14.59 -18.15
N LYS A 607 -1.44 13.74 -18.79
CA LYS A 607 -0.17 14.13 -19.42
C LYS A 607 -0.38 14.74 -20.82
N HIS A 608 -1.36 14.23 -21.58
CA HIS A 608 -1.50 14.54 -23.01
C HIS A 608 -2.80 15.28 -23.33
N THR A 609 -3.97 14.61 -23.23
CA THR A 609 -5.25 15.20 -23.65
C THR A 609 -6.40 15.02 -22.65
N PRO A 610 -7.20 16.07 -22.37
CA PRO A 610 -8.41 15.93 -21.55
C PRO A 610 -9.42 14.92 -22.10
N SER A 611 -9.48 14.73 -23.42
CA SER A 611 -10.36 13.75 -24.07
C SER A 611 -10.03 12.30 -23.68
N GLU A 612 -8.76 11.95 -23.60
CA GLU A 612 -8.32 10.63 -23.13
C GLU A 612 -8.66 10.42 -21.67
N ALA A 613 -8.50 11.47 -20.84
CA ALA A 613 -8.88 11.40 -19.44
C ALA A 613 -10.38 11.08 -19.27
N VAL A 614 -11.25 11.68 -20.10
CA VAL A 614 -12.68 11.36 -20.13
C VAL A 614 -12.93 9.92 -20.57
N ILE A 615 -12.24 9.42 -21.59
CA ILE A 615 -12.38 8.02 -22.04
C ILE A 615 -12.02 7.06 -20.91
N GLY A 616 -10.89 7.27 -20.24
CA GLY A 616 -10.48 6.47 -19.09
C GLY A 616 -11.51 6.52 -17.95
N TYR A 617 -12.06 7.70 -17.69
CA TYR A 617 -13.09 7.88 -16.68
C TYR A 617 -14.41 7.18 -17.04
N ILE A 618 -14.80 7.15 -18.32
CA ILE A 618 -15.94 6.37 -18.82
C ILE A 618 -15.70 4.87 -18.62
N ILE A 619 -14.52 4.36 -18.98
CA ILE A 619 -14.16 2.93 -18.78
C ILE A 619 -14.28 2.57 -17.30
N LEU A 620 -13.67 3.37 -16.42
CA LEU A 620 -13.72 3.21 -14.97
C LEU A 620 -15.18 3.13 -14.47
N ARG A 621 -16.01 4.10 -14.85
CA ARG A 621 -17.41 4.17 -14.39
C ARG A 621 -18.28 3.08 -15.01
N PHE A 622 -18.01 2.65 -16.24
CA PHE A 622 -18.71 1.52 -16.86
C PHE A 622 -18.55 0.24 -16.04
N PHE A 623 -17.31 -0.10 -15.64
CA PHE A 623 -17.07 -1.32 -14.88
C PHE A 623 -17.64 -1.24 -13.45
N LEU A 624 -17.52 -0.10 -12.77
CA LEU A 624 -18.07 0.04 -11.42
C LEU A 624 -19.59 0.11 -11.42
N GLU A 625 -20.17 1.02 -12.19
CA GLU A 625 -21.59 1.34 -12.15
C GLU A 625 -22.38 0.42 -13.09
N GLY A 626 -21.95 0.34 -14.35
CA GLY A 626 -22.61 -0.41 -15.41
C GLY A 626 -22.53 -1.92 -15.24
N MET A 627 -21.42 -2.47 -14.74
CA MET A 627 -21.24 -3.91 -14.53
C MET A 627 -21.42 -4.34 -13.07
N LEU A 628 -20.64 -3.80 -12.13
CA LEU A 628 -20.65 -4.30 -10.74
C LEU A 628 -21.89 -3.84 -9.95
N ARG A 629 -22.28 -2.57 -10.05
CA ARG A 629 -23.43 -2.04 -9.28
C ARG A 629 -24.77 -2.46 -9.87
N THR A 630 -24.91 -2.61 -11.19
CA THR A 630 -26.10 -3.24 -11.79
C THR A 630 -26.24 -4.70 -11.37
N ARG A 631 -25.14 -5.46 -11.31
CA ARG A 631 -25.11 -6.80 -10.75
C ARG A 631 -25.55 -6.80 -9.28
N ALA A 632 -25.04 -5.88 -8.46
CA ALA A 632 -25.49 -5.72 -7.08
C ALA A 632 -26.99 -5.41 -6.99
N ALA A 633 -27.52 -4.56 -7.89
CA ALA A 633 -28.96 -4.27 -7.96
C ALA A 633 -29.81 -5.50 -8.32
N TYR A 634 -29.29 -6.36 -9.20
CA TYR A 634 -29.96 -7.59 -9.58
C TYR A 634 -29.98 -8.60 -8.43
N GLN A 635 -28.83 -8.80 -7.77
CA GLN A 635 -28.58 -9.88 -6.80
C GLN A 635 -28.94 -9.50 -5.34
N ASP A 636 -28.90 -8.22 -4.96
CA ASP A 636 -29.36 -7.71 -3.66
C ASP A 636 -30.73 -7.04 -3.80
N VAL A 637 -31.79 -7.86 -3.76
CA VAL A 637 -33.18 -7.40 -3.95
C VAL A 637 -33.59 -6.36 -2.92
N LEU A 638 -33.08 -6.44 -1.68
CA LEU A 638 -33.41 -5.49 -0.61
C LEU A 638 -32.90 -4.08 -0.89
N HIS A 639 -31.74 -3.96 -1.55
CA HIS A 639 -31.10 -2.67 -1.84
C HIS A 639 -31.17 -2.29 -3.33
N ARG A 640 -31.91 -3.06 -4.14
CA ARG A 640 -32.06 -2.87 -5.60
C ARG A 640 -32.36 -1.43 -5.98
N ARG A 641 -33.37 -0.80 -5.34
CA ARG A 641 -33.77 0.58 -5.64
C ARG A 641 -32.62 1.57 -5.40
N SER A 642 -31.91 1.43 -4.28
CA SER A 642 -30.78 2.31 -3.95
C SER A 642 -29.64 2.14 -4.96
N ASN A 643 -29.30 0.90 -5.32
CA ASN A 643 -28.28 0.62 -6.33
C ASN A 643 -28.67 1.19 -7.71
N LEU A 644 -29.91 0.97 -8.19
CA LEU A 644 -30.36 1.48 -9.50
C LEU A 644 -30.38 3.01 -9.56
N VAL A 645 -30.85 3.69 -8.51
CA VAL A 645 -30.84 5.15 -8.45
C VAL A 645 -29.41 5.68 -8.42
N THR A 646 -28.50 5.00 -7.72
CA THR A 646 -27.06 5.36 -7.71
C THR A 646 -26.44 5.21 -9.11
N VAL A 647 -26.72 4.10 -9.81
CA VAL A 647 -26.28 3.91 -11.21
C VAL A 647 -26.80 5.04 -12.09
N ALA A 648 -28.11 5.31 -12.07
CA ALA A 648 -28.71 6.35 -12.92
C ALA A 648 -28.13 7.75 -12.63
N ALA A 649 -27.94 8.09 -11.35
CA ALA A 649 -27.39 9.38 -10.95
C ALA A 649 -25.92 9.54 -11.35
N ASN A 650 -25.10 8.50 -11.15
CA ASN A 650 -23.68 8.53 -11.53
C ASN A 650 -23.50 8.52 -13.06
N LEU A 651 -24.37 7.85 -13.81
CA LEU A 651 -24.37 7.92 -15.28
C LEU A 651 -24.79 9.31 -15.79
N LEU A 652 -25.74 9.97 -15.14
CA LEU A 652 -26.10 11.36 -15.47
C LEU A 652 -24.94 12.32 -15.23
N LEU A 653 -24.24 12.16 -14.10
CA LEU A 653 -23.03 12.93 -13.81
C LEU A 653 -21.92 12.64 -14.83
N LEU A 654 -21.74 11.38 -15.23
CA LEU A 654 -20.78 11.00 -16.26
C LEU A 654 -21.05 11.69 -17.60
N VAL A 655 -22.33 11.81 -18.00
CA VAL A 655 -22.72 12.60 -19.19
C VAL A 655 -22.37 14.07 -19.00
N GLY A 656 -22.63 14.63 -17.82
CA GLY A 656 -22.23 16.01 -17.48
C GLY A 656 -20.72 16.25 -17.61
N TRP A 657 -19.91 15.34 -17.09
CA TRP A 657 -18.45 15.37 -17.23
C TRP A 657 -18.00 15.28 -18.69
N ALA A 658 -18.58 14.36 -19.47
CA ALA A 658 -18.26 14.21 -20.88
C ALA A 658 -18.57 15.50 -21.67
N ILE A 659 -19.74 16.11 -21.44
CA ILE A 659 -20.11 17.39 -22.06
C ILE A 659 -19.13 18.50 -21.68
N LEU A 660 -18.77 18.61 -20.40
CA LEU A 660 -17.88 19.66 -19.91
C LEU A 660 -16.50 19.61 -20.60
N PHE A 661 -15.90 18.43 -20.69
CA PHE A 661 -14.55 18.26 -21.24
C PHE A 661 -14.51 18.20 -22.79
N GLN A 662 -15.64 17.95 -23.46
CA GLN A 662 -15.71 17.91 -24.94
C GLN A 662 -16.20 19.22 -25.54
N SER A 663 -16.82 20.09 -24.74
CA SER A 663 -17.37 21.35 -25.23
C SER A 663 -16.31 22.44 -25.32
N THR A 664 -16.06 22.91 -26.54
CA THR A 664 -15.25 24.11 -26.80
C THR A 664 -15.96 25.41 -26.41
N THR A 665 -17.29 25.37 -26.26
CA THR A 665 -18.13 26.56 -25.99
C THR A 665 -18.22 26.88 -24.48
N ILE A 666 -17.90 25.93 -23.61
CA ILE A 666 -18.06 26.08 -22.14
C ILE A 666 -16.80 26.71 -21.48
N SER A 667 -15.78 27.08 -22.27
CA SER A 667 -14.47 27.51 -21.76
C SER A 667 -14.52 28.62 -20.69
N GLU A 668 -15.33 29.65 -20.88
CA GLU A 668 -15.43 30.78 -19.93
C GLU A 668 -16.03 30.40 -18.57
N TRP A 669 -16.84 29.34 -18.50
CA TRP A 669 -17.55 28.90 -17.29
C TRP A 669 -17.06 27.53 -16.80
N PHE A 670 -15.95 27.03 -17.36
CA PHE A 670 -15.45 25.68 -17.15
C PHE A 670 -15.30 25.34 -15.67
N GLU A 671 -14.64 26.22 -14.91
CA GLU A 671 -14.42 26.03 -13.47
C GLU A 671 -15.74 25.94 -12.70
N ILE A 672 -16.70 26.81 -13.00
CA ILE A 672 -17.99 26.83 -12.32
C ILE A 672 -18.76 25.53 -12.56
N TYR A 673 -18.82 25.06 -13.81
CA TYR A 673 -19.44 23.78 -14.13
C TYR A 673 -18.69 22.59 -13.52
N PHE A 674 -17.35 22.64 -13.50
CA PHE A 674 -16.53 21.63 -12.83
C PHE A 674 -16.90 21.54 -11.35
N TYR A 675 -16.93 22.65 -10.63
CA TYR A 675 -17.26 22.67 -9.21
C TYR A 675 -18.70 22.23 -8.94
N LEU A 676 -19.64 22.58 -9.83
CA LEU A 676 -21.03 22.12 -9.73
C LEU A 676 -21.11 20.59 -9.84
N LEU A 677 -20.46 19.99 -10.85
CA LEU A 677 -20.43 18.54 -11.07
C LEU A 677 -19.69 17.82 -9.94
N ALA A 678 -18.53 18.31 -9.53
CA ALA A 678 -17.75 17.76 -8.42
C ALA A 678 -18.55 17.77 -7.11
N THR A 679 -19.22 18.88 -6.80
CA THR A 679 -20.07 19.00 -5.61
C THR A 679 -21.27 18.07 -5.70
N ALA A 680 -21.91 17.98 -6.87
CA ALA A 680 -23.03 17.07 -7.09
C ALA A 680 -22.62 15.61 -6.90
N GLU A 681 -21.45 15.21 -7.40
CA GLU A 681 -20.93 13.84 -7.27
C GLU A 681 -20.58 13.50 -5.82
N LEU A 682 -19.90 14.39 -5.11
CA LEU A 682 -19.61 14.21 -3.68
C LEU A 682 -20.90 14.11 -2.85
N ALA A 683 -21.88 14.98 -3.12
CA ALA A 683 -23.14 15.02 -2.37
C ALA A 683 -24.07 13.84 -2.70
N MET A 684 -23.91 13.21 -3.87
CA MET A 684 -24.86 12.22 -4.41
C MET A 684 -25.14 11.06 -3.45
N PRO A 685 -24.15 10.37 -2.84
CA PRO A 685 -24.43 9.25 -1.95
C PRO A 685 -25.25 9.68 -0.72
N ARG A 686 -24.97 10.87 -0.18
CA ARG A 686 -25.70 11.42 0.97
C ARG A 686 -27.12 11.81 0.58
N PHE A 687 -27.30 12.43 -0.58
CA PHE A 687 -28.60 12.80 -1.12
C PHE A 687 -29.48 11.56 -1.33
N ILE A 688 -28.98 10.53 -2.01
CA ILE A 688 -29.70 9.27 -2.26
C ILE A 688 -30.10 8.59 -0.94
N ASN A 689 -29.16 8.46 0.00
CA ASN A 689 -29.46 7.86 1.31
C ASN A 689 -30.57 8.62 2.06
N THR A 690 -30.56 9.95 1.97
CA THR A 690 -31.57 10.81 2.63
C THR A 690 -32.94 10.67 1.97
N VAL A 691 -33.01 10.78 0.63
CA VAL A 691 -34.27 10.72 -0.13
C VAL A 691 -34.90 9.33 -0.06
N LEU A 692 -34.09 8.28 -0.20
CA LEU A 692 -34.56 6.90 -0.15
C LEU A 692 -34.72 6.36 1.27
N LYS A 693 -34.39 7.14 2.30
CA LYS A 693 -34.37 6.72 3.72
C LYS A 693 -33.58 5.42 3.93
N THR A 694 -32.45 5.30 3.23
CA THR A 694 -31.52 4.16 3.34
C THR A 694 -30.27 4.56 4.10
N SER A 695 -29.62 3.59 4.73
CA SER A 695 -28.33 3.80 5.41
C SER A 695 -27.21 3.20 4.58
N ALA A 696 -26.11 3.93 4.42
CA ALA A 696 -24.89 3.38 3.83
C ALA A 696 -24.40 2.20 4.68
N ARG A 697 -24.28 1.02 4.07
CA ARG A 697 -23.71 -0.16 4.71
C ARG A 697 -22.22 -0.14 4.44
N PHE A 698 -21.40 -0.04 5.47
CA PHE A 698 -19.95 -0.10 5.32
C PHE A 698 -19.33 -0.61 6.60
N HIS A 699 -18.19 -1.30 6.50
CA HIS A 699 -17.43 -1.71 7.66
C HIS A 699 -16.45 -0.59 8.07
N ALA A 700 -16.58 -0.06 9.29
CA ALA A 700 -15.86 1.14 9.74
C ALA A 700 -14.33 0.98 9.73
N HIS A 701 -13.82 -0.15 10.24
CA HIS A 701 -12.38 -0.44 10.25
C HIS A 701 -11.82 -0.74 8.86
N HIS A 702 -12.66 -1.26 7.95
CA HIS A 702 -12.26 -1.48 6.57
C HIS A 702 -12.07 -0.13 5.86
N ILE A 703 -13.05 0.76 5.95
CA ILE A 703 -12.92 2.12 5.40
C ILE A 703 -11.69 2.83 6.00
N SER A 704 -11.50 2.75 7.32
CA SER A 704 -10.29 3.31 7.95
C SER A 704 -9.00 2.74 7.37
N GLU A 705 -8.93 1.45 7.11
CA GLU A 705 -7.75 0.79 6.52
C GLU A 705 -7.52 1.28 5.09
N ARG A 706 -8.55 1.36 4.25
CA ARG A 706 -8.47 1.86 2.87
C ARG A 706 -7.97 3.30 2.79
N TYR A 707 -8.50 4.19 3.64
CA TYR A 707 -8.04 5.59 3.70
C TYR A 707 -6.61 5.71 4.23
N SER A 708 -6.21 4.81 5.13
CA SER A 708 -4.84 4.75 5.63
C SER A 708 -3.87 4.28 4.55
N GLU A 709 -4.26 3.30 3.73
CA GLU A 709 -3.48 2.79 2.61
C GLU A 709 -3.31 3.86 1.51
N PHE A 710 -4.39 4.57 1.15
CA PHE A 710 -4.29 5.69 0.22
C PHE A 710 -3.40 6.83 0.78
N THR A 711 -3.48 7.12 2.07
CA THR A 711 -2.56 8.09 2.72
C THR A 711 -1.10 7.64 2.61
N ILE A 712 -0.82 6.35 2.78
CA ILE A 712 0.53 5.78 2.57
C ILE A 712 0.95 5.96 1.11
N ILE A 713 0.07 5.72 0.14
CA ILE A 713 0.36 5.95 -1.28
C ILE A 713 0.76 7.42 -1.56
N VAL A 714 0.04 8.40 -0.99
CA VAL A 714 0.38 9.82 -1.15
C VAL A 714 1.72 10.17 -0.47
N PHE A 715 2.05 9.54 0.67
CA PHE A 715 3.41 9.65 1.22
C PHE A 715 4.48 9.08 0.29
N GLY A 716 4.13 8.08 -0.54
CA GLY A 716 5.04 7.49 -1.52
C GLY A 716 5.45 8.50 -2.56
N GLU A 717 4.50 9.32 -3.01
CA GLU A 717 4.75 10.42 -3.93
C GLU A 717 5.70 11.48 -3.33
N CYS A 718 5.56 11.78 -2.03
CA CYS A 718 6.51 12.64 -1.33
C CYS A 718 7.93 12.03 -1.33
N ILE A 719 8.06 10.72 -1.07
CA ILE A 719 9.36 10.03 -1.07
C ILE A 719 9.95 9.96 -2.49
N LEU A 720 9.13 9.76 -3.53
CA LEU A 720 9.55 9.82 -4.93
C LEU A 720 10.06 11.22 -5.30
N SER A 721 9.31 12.28 -4.96
CA SER A 721 9.72 13.67 -5.19
C SER A 721 11.08 14.02 -4.57
N LEU A 722 11.35 13.48 -3.37
CA LEU A 722 12.64 13.59 -2.70
C LEU A 722 13.79 12.89 -3.43
N SER A 723 13.47 11.82 -4.15
CA SER A 723 14.46 11.03 -4.86
C SER A 723 14.74 11.50 -6.28
N HIS A 724 13.78 12.13 -6.98
CA HIS A 724 14.00 12.63 -8.33
C HIS A 724 14.87 13.89 -8.33
N ALA A 725 14.79 14.66 -7.25
CA ALA A 725 15.52 15.90 -7.06
C ALA A 725 16.91 15.68 -6.41
N THR A 726 17.53 14.51 -6.60
CA THR A 726 18.70 14.02 -5.84
C THR A 726 19.70 15.11 -5.47
N VAL A 727 19.78 15.43 -4.19
CA VAL A 727 20.63 16.49 -3.60
C VAL A 727 22.16 16.26 -3.82
N LEU A 728 22.55 15.17 -4.47
CA LEU A 728 23.94 14.73 -4.69
C LEU A 728 24.43 14.89 -6.15
N GLN A 729 23.60 15.45 -7.04
CA GLN A 729 23.70 15.26 -8.50
C GLN A 729 24.89 15.86 -9.26
N GLU A 730 25.82 16.60 -8.66
CA GLU A 730 26.89 17.24 -9.45
C GLU A 730 28.31 16.98 -8.99
N THR A 731 28.51 16.29 -7.87
CA THR A 731 29.87 15.99 -7.40
C THR A 731 30.13 14.50 -7.45
N THR A 732 31.24 14.11 -8.04
CA THR A 732 31.81 12.75 -7.93
C THR A 732 32.07 12.31 -6.47
N THR A 733 31.83 13.21 -5.51
CA THR A 733 32.00 13.05 -4.08
C THR A 733 30.67 13.12 -3.33
N PHE A 734 30.48 12.25 -2.35
CA PHE A 734 29.35 12.28 -1.42
C PHE A 734 29.24 13.62 -0.65
N SER A 735 28.04 14.21 -0.61
CA SER A 735 27.74 15.48 0.08
C SER A 735 27.01 15.26 1.42
N LEU A 736 27.64 15.70 2.51
CA LEU A 736 27.00 15.71 3.84
C LEU A 736 25.82 16.68 3.93
N ARG A 737 25.87 17.80 3.18
CA ARG A 737 24.78 18.76 3.10
C ARG A 737 23.53 18.11 2.49
N ALA A 738 23.73 17.30 1.46
CA ALA A 738 22.67 16.58 0.80
C ALA A 738 22.01 15.52 1.69
N LEU A 739 22.84 14.72 2.37
CA LEU A 739 22.35 13.77 3.35
C LEU A 739 21.51 14.46 4.45
N ALA A 740 21.92 15.64 4.91
CA ALA A 740 21.19 16.39 5.93
C ALA A 740 19.81 16.84 5.43
N ILE A 741 19.72 17.40 4.23
CA ILE A 741 18.44 17.85 3.63
C ILE A 741 17.51 16.66 3.39
N LEU A 742 18.03 15.55 2.85
CA LEU A 742 17.28 14.30 2.70
C LEU A 742 16.74 13.81 4.05
N SER A 743 17.59 13.83 5.09
CA SER A 743 17.24 13.39 6.44
C SER A 743 16.18 14.28 7.10
N GLU A 744 16.29 15.60 6.96
CA GLU A 744 15.33 16.58 7.49
C GLU A 744 13.97 16.47 6.78
N SER A 745 13.99 16.32 5.46
CA SER A 745 12.78 16.12 4.67
C SER A 745 12.08 14.80 5.02
N MET A 746 12.85 13.71 5.15
CA MET A 746 12.32 12.43 5.63
C MET A 746 11.78 12.53 7.05
N LEU A 747 12.46 13.24 7.94
CA LEU A 747 12.00 13.47 9.30
C LEU A 747 10.65 14.20 9.31
N LEU A 748 10.50 15.25 8.51
CA LEU A 748 9.27 16.01 8.38
C LEU A 748 8.11 15.13 7.90
N LEU A 749 8.31 14.40 6.80
CA LEU A 749 7.35 13.41 6.29
C LEU A 749 6.97 12.37 7.36
N PHE A 750 7.97 11.81 8.04
CA PHE A 750 7.79 10.81 9.10
C PHE A 750 6.96 11.36 10.26
N MET A 751 7.12 12.63 10.63
CA MET A 751 6.31 13.25 11.67
C MET A 751 4.86 13.48 11.24
N LEU A 752 4.61 13.88 10.00
CA LEU A 752 3.25 14.01 9.46
C LEU A 752 2.54 12.66 9.44
N TRP A 753 3.24 11.62 8.98
CA TRP A 753 2.79 10.23 9.06
C TRP A 753 2.47 9.84 10.49
N TRP A 754 3.37 10.13 11.44
CA TRP A 754 3.16 9.78 12.84
C TRP A 754 1.88 10.44 13.38
N ILE A 755 1.68 11.73 13.11
CA ILE A 755 0.48 12.47 13.52
C ILE A 755 -0.80 11.86 12.92
N TYR A 756 -0.79 11.47 11.64
CA TYR A 756 -1.94 10.83 10.99
C TYR A 756 -2.35 9.55 11.74
N PHE A 757 -1.37 8.67 11.96
CA PHE A 757 -1.58 7.33 12.49
C PHE A 757 -1.78 7.28 14.01
N LEU A 758 -1.72 8.44 14.70
CA LEU A 758 -2.22 8.56 16.07
C LEU A 758 -3.76 8.54 16.12
N ILE A 759 -4.45 8.78 15.01
CA ILE A 759 -5.91 8.90 14.97
C ILE A 759 -6.56 7.54 14.68
N PRO A 760 -7.44 7.02 15.57
CA PRO A 760 -8.12 5.75 15.36
C PRO A 760 -9.39 5.90 14.51
N PHE A 761 -9.26 6.23 13.23
CA PHE A 761 -10.40 6.52 12.33
C PHE A 761 -11.49 5.44 12.33
N GLY A 762 -11.11 4.15 12.37
CA GLY A 762 -12.05 3.03 12.41
C GLY A 762 -12.98 3.09 13.62
N HIS A 763 -12.45 3.38 14.80
CA HIS A 763 -13.26 3.55 16.01
C HIS A 763 -14.11 4.83 15.98
N VAL A 764 -13.61 5.90 15.36
CA VAL A 764 -14.39 7.14 15.19
C VAL A 764 -15.61 6.88 14.30
N LEU A 765 -15.43 6.16 13.20
CA LEU A 765 -16.51 5.77 12.28
C LEU A 765 -17.47 4.76 12.92
N GLU A 766 -16.96 3.78 13.67
CA GLU A 766 -17.78 2.79 14.38
C GLU A 766 -18.67 3.45 15.44
N ALA A 767 -18.13 4.40 16.20
CA ALA A 767 -18.88 5.13 17.22
C ALA A 767 -19.85 6.16 16.64
N ASN A 768 -19.54 6.76 15.49
CA ASN A 768 -20.38 7.75 14.83
C ASN A 768 -20.44 7.52 13.31
N PRO A 769 -21.27 6.58 12.83
CA PRO A 769 -21.43 6.32 11.39
C PRO A 769 -21.92 7.55 10.60
N GLY A 770 -22.61 8.50 11.25
CA GLY A 770 -23.05 9.75 10.63
C GLY A 770 -21.89 10.68 10.24
N ALA A 771 -20.68 10.46 10.78
CA ALA A 771 -19.47 11.15 10.38
C ALA A 771 -18.89 10.65 9.04
N ALA A 772 -19.42 9.56 8.46
CA ALA A 772 -18.91 8.96 7.24
C ALA A 772 -18.71 9.96 6.09
N PHE A 773 -19.66 10.87 5.89
CA PHE A 773 -19.53 11.89 4.84
C PHE A 773 -18.40 12.89 5.13
N ARG A 774 -18.34 13.41 6.37
CA ARG A 774 -17.30 14.37 6.77
C ARG A 774 -15.91 13.73 6.72
N ILE A 775 -15.80 12.49 7.18
CA ILE A 775 -14.55 11.73 7.14
C ILE A 775 -14.20 11.42 5.69
N GLY A 776 -15.13 10.88 4.90
CA GLY A 776 -14.88 10.54 3.51
C GLY A 776 -14.48 11.74 2.66
N ALA A 777 -15.36 12.74 2.55
CA ALA A 777 -15.10 13.94 1.74
C ALA A 777 -13.98 14.81 2.32
N GLY A 778 -13.86 14.91 3.64
CA GLY A 778 -12.84 15.75 4.28
C GLY A 778 -11.41 15.26 4.07
N HIS A 779 -11.21 13.97 3.78
CA HIS A 779 -9.88 13.45 3.43
C HIS A 779 -9.36 13.97 2.09
N PHE A 780 -10.22 14.46 1.19
CA PHE A 780 -9.76 15.14 -0.02
C PHE A 780 -8.77 16.28 0.31
N VAL A 781 -9.06 17.07 1.35
CA VAL A 781 -8.19 18.16 1.80
C VAL A 781 -6.90 17.64 2.43
N ILE A 782 -6.98 16.55 3.21
CA ILE A 782 -5.81 15.93 3.85
C ILE A 782 -4.87 15.36 2.78
N HIS A 783 -5.41 14.57 1.84
CA HIS A 783 -4.63 13.94 0.77
C HIS A 783 -4.10 14.97 -0.22
N GLY A 784 -4.91 15.97 -0.59
CA GLY A 784 -4.46 17.05 -1.47
C GLY A 784 -3.34 17.89 -0.86
N ALA A 785 -3.39 18.16 0.45
CA ALA A 785 -2.27 18.80 1.15
C ALA A 785 -1.00 17.92 1.16
N LEU A 786 -1.12 16.62 1.39
CA LEU A 786 0.06 15.74 1.30
C LEU A 786 0.59 15.64 -0.13
N ALA A 787 -0.27 15.69 -1.14
CA ALA A 787 0.15 15.65 -2.54
C ALA A 787 0.86 16.95 -2.97
N THR A 788 0.38 18.13 -2.55
CA THR A 788 1.11 19.39 -2.80
C THR A 788 2.41 19.51 -2.00
N PHE A 789 2.48 18.91 -0.82
CA PHE A 789 3.71 18.83 -0.03
C PHE A 789 4.85 18.12 -0.80
N ALA A 790 4.52 17.12 -1.63
CA ALA A 790 5.50 16.42 -2.47
C ALA A 790 6.23 17.39 -3.42
N THR A 791 5.50 18.31 -4.06
CA THR A 791 6.09 19.36 -4.91
C THR A 791 7.02 20.29 -4.14
N GLY A 792 6.65 20.70 -2.92
CA GLY A 792 7.54 21.49 -2.06
C GLY A 792 8.85 20.79 -1.74
N LEU A 793 8.81 19.47 -1.53
CA LEU A 793 10.00 18.66 -1.29
C LEU A 793 10.87 18.50 -2.53
N SER A 794 10.28 18.29 -3.71
CA SER A 794 11.02 18.25 -4.99
C SER A 794 11.73 19.58 -5.25
N MET A 795 11.05 20.72 -5.10
CA MET A 795 11.66 22.04 -5.28
C MET A 795 12.79 22.30 -4.28
N THR A 796 12.61 21.91 -3.01
CA THR A 796 13.63 22.04 -1.96
C THR A 796 14.88 21.24 -2.31
N ALA A 797 14.69 20.02 -2.79
CA ALA A 797 15.79 19.13 -3.14
C ALA A 797 16.53 19.62 -4.41
N GLU A 798 15.83 20.18 -5.40
CA GLU A 798 16.46 20.82 -6.58
C GLU A 798 17.24 22.09 -6.23
N ILE A 799 16.70 22.96 -5.37
CA ILE A 799 17.46 24.12 -4.88
C ILE A 799 18.74 23.69 -4.18
N ALA A 800 18.67 22.56 -3.47
CA ALA A 800 19.82 22.03 -2.75
C ALA A 800 20.93 21.49 -3.66
N THR A 801 20.62 21.06 -4.90
CA THR A 801 21.62 20.64 -5.90
C THR A 801 22.27 21.82 -6.62
N GLY A 802 21.51 22.87 -6.97
CA GLY A 802 21.99 24.03 -7.75
C GLY A 802 23.02 24.94 -7.06
N GLY A 803 23.43 24.62 -5.82
CA GLY A 803 24.42 25.40 -5.07
C GLY A 803 23.99 26.84 -4.74
N SER A 804 24.97 27.72 -4.53
CA SER A 804 24.76 29.12 -4.11
C SER A 804 24.17 30.04 -5.19
N HIS A 805 24.05 29.56 -6.42
CA HIS A 805 23.70 30.37 -7.59
C HIS A 805 22.25 30.15 -8.06
N GLY A 806 21.47 29.30 -7.38
CA GLY A 806 20.13 28.94 -7.79
C GLY A 806 20.13 28.00 -9.01
N VAL A 807 19.06 27.22 -9.17
CA VAL A 807 18.84 26.46 -10.40
C VAL A 807 18.22 27.41 -11.41
N VAL A 808 18.99 27.78 -12.44
CA VAL A 808 18.50 28.55 -13.59
C VAL A 808 18.31 27.58 -14.74
N GLU A 809 17.06 27.36 -15.13
CA GLU A 809 16.73 26.49 -16.25
C GLU A 809 16.14 27.28 -17.40
N VAL A 810 16.60 27.01 -18.62
CA VAL A 810 16.12 27.70 -19.83
C VAL A 810 14.99 26.88 -20.43
N VAL A 811 13.74 27.31 -20.21
CA VAL A 811 12.54 26.69 -20.79
C VAL A 811 11.97 27.64 -21.82
N ASN A 812 11.74 27.17 -23.05
CA ASN A 812 11.25 27.99 -24.17
C ASN A 812 12.08 29.26 -24.45
N GLY A 813 13.38 29.23 -24.15
CA GLY A 813 14.29 30.37 -24.34
C GLY A 813 14.22 31.44 -23.25
N THR A 814 13.43 31.25 -22.20
CA THR A 814 13.40 32.11 -21.02
C THR A 814 14.10 31.43 -19.84
N GLU A 815 14.98 32.18 -19.17
CA GLU A 815 15.61 31.75 -17.92
C GLU A 815 14.58 31.81 -16.79
N HIS A 816 14.36 30.66 -16.15
CA HIS A 816 13.55 30.55 -14.95
C HIS A 816 14.46 30.20 -13.77
N GLU A 817 14.54 31.11 -12.79
CA GLU A 817 15.25 30.86 -11.53
C GLU A 817 14.28 30.27 -10.50
N LEU A 818 14.65 29.13 -9.90
CA LEU A 818 13.82 28.51 -8.87
C LEU A 818 13.80 29.36 -7.59
N SER A 819 12.64 29.92 -7.25
CA SER A 819 12.49 30.75 -6.07
C SER A 819 12.45 29.94 -4.77
N ILE A 820 13.41 30.21 -3.86
CA ILE A 820 13.42 29.69 -2.49
C ILE A 820 12.11 30.01 -1.76
N GLN A 821 11.54 31.19 -2.01
CA GLN A 821 10.29 31.60 -1.38
C GLN A 821 9.11 30.74 -1.87
N THR A 822 9.06 30.39 -3.16
CA THR A 822 8.02 29.51 -3.69
C THR A 822 8.14 28.10 -3.11
N ALA A 823 9.34 27.53 -3.10
CA ALA A 823 9.60 26.21 -2.48
C ALA A 823 9.20 26.20 -1.00
N SER A 824 9.59 27.23 -0.26
CA SER A 824 9.24 27.49 1.14
C SER A 824 7.72 27.51 1.37
N ILE A 825 6.97 28.24 0.55
CA ILE A 825 5.50 28.28 0.65
C ILE A 825 4.88 26.91 0.31
N MET A 826 5.42 26.20 -0.68
CA MET A 826 4.98 24.85 -1.06
C MET A 826 5.30 23.77 -0.01
N VAL A 827 6.23 24.02 0.91
CA VAL A 827 6.45 23.19 2.10
C VAL A 827 5.50 23.61 3.24
N ALA A 828 5.44 24.91 3.55
CA ALA A 828 4.74 25.46 4.69
C ALA A 828 3.21 25.33 4.61
N LEU A 829 2.63 25.75 3.48
CA LEU A 829 1.17 25.83 3.31
C LEU A 829 0.52 24.45 3.43
N PRO A 830 1.03 23.39 2.77
CA PRO A 830 0.39 22.09 2.87
C PRO A 830 0.47 21.48 4.27
N ILE A 831 1.57 21.67 5.00
CA ILE A 831 1.67 21.24 6.40
C ILE A 831 0.61 21.94 7.25
N ALA A 832 0.46 23.27 7.08
CA ALA A 832 -0.54 24.03 7.82
C ALA A 832 -1.98 23.57 7.51
N VAL A 833 -2.30 23.37 6.23
CA VAL A 833 -3.60 22.85 5.79
C VAL A 833 -3.84 21.46 6.37
N TYR A 834 -2.85 20.58 6.30
CA TYR A 834 -2.93 19.23 6.86
C TYR A 834 -3.20 19.24 8.38
N LEU A 835 -2.47 20.07 9.14
CA LEU A 835 -2.64 20.18 10.59
C LEU A 835 -3.98 20.80 11.02
N VAL A 836 -4.61 21.61 10.17
CA VAL A 836 -5.95 22.17 10.42
C VAL A 836 -7.05 21.21 9.96
N ALA A 837 -6.87 20.57 8.81
CA ALA A 837 -7.84 19.63 8.24
C ALA A 837 -8.02 18.39 9.13
N LEU A 838 -6.92 17.82 9.62
CA LEU A 838 -6.95 16.59 10.41
C LEU A 838 -7.90 16.66 11.64
N PRO A 839 -7.80 17.66 12.55
CA PRO A 839 -8.75 17.81 13.65
C PRO A 839 -10.18 18.17 13.20
N ALA A 840 -10.34 18.90 12.08
CA ALA A 840 -11.65 19.27 11.56
C ALA A 840 -12.44 18.07 11.03
N VAL A 841 -11.76 17.18 10.29
CA VAL A 841 -12.32 15.94 9.73
C VAL A 841 -12.72 14.98 10.84
N THR A 842 -11.85 14.83 11.83
CA THR A 842 -11.99 13.84 12.92
C THR A 842 -12.85 14.33 14.07
N GLY A 843 -13.06 15.64 14.21
CA GLY A 843 -13.82 16.25 15.30
C GLY A 843 -13.07 16.21 16.63
N LEU A 844 -11.76 16.50 16.60
CA LEU A 844 -10.93 16.56 17.82
C LEU A 844 -11.36 17.70 18.75
N PRO A 845 -11.05 17.60 20.06
CA PRO A 845 -11.33 18.67 21.00
C PRO A 845 -10.65 19.99 20.61
N ARG A 846 -11.33 21.11 20.88
CA ARG A 846 -10.86 22.48 20.53
C ARG A 846 -9.42 22.79 20.93
N TYR A 847 -8.94 22.30 22.07
CA TYR A 847 -7.57 22.57 22.50
C TYR A 847 -6.53 21.82 21.65
N ALA A 848 -6.85 20.61 21.16
CA ALA A 848 -5.97 19.86 20.26
C ALA A 848 -5.97 20.53 18.88
N THR A 849 -7.16 20.92 18.39
CA THR A 849 -7.30 21.74 17.18
C THR A 849 -6.50 23.03 17.26
N ALA A 850 -6.60 23.78 18.36
CA ALA A 850 -5.88 25.04 18.54
C ALA A 850 -4.36 24.84 18.55
N ARG A 851 -3.86 23.78 19.19
CA ARG A 851 -2.42 23.45 19.19
C ARG A 851 -1.90 23.10 17.79
N MET A 852 -2.64 22.27 17.05
CA MET A 852 -2.25 21.92 15.68
C MET A 852 -2.32 23.14 14.75
N ALA A 853 -3.36 23.97 14.89
CA ALA A 853 -3.50 25.21 14.15
C ALA A 853 -2.39 26.22 14.47
N SER A 854 -1.98 26.36 15.74
CA SER A 854 -0.86 27.25 16.09
C SER A 854 0.47 26.82 15.47
N VAL A 855 0.67 25.51 15.30
CA VAL A 855 1.84 24.97 14.60
C VAL A 855 1.71 25.27 13.12
N GLY A 856 0.55 25.04 12.50
CA GLY A 856 0.32 25.44 11.10
C GLY A 856 0.55 26.94 10.84
N VAL A 857 0.17 27.82 11.77
CA VAL A 857 0.50 29.26 11.68
C VAL A 857 2.01 29.50 11.76
N ALA A 858 2.73 28.76 12.61
CA ALA A 858 4.19 28.85 12.69
C ALA A 858 4.85 28.38 11.38
N GLU A 859 4.37 27.30 10.76
CA GLU A 859 4.86 26.83 9.45
C GLU A 859 4.69 27.92 8.38
N ILE A 860 3.49 28.52 8.28
CA ILE A 860 3.23 29.61 7.34
C ILE A 860 4.15 30.80 7.61
N LEU A 861 4.38 31.15 8.87
CA LEU A 861 5.28 32.24 9.23
C LEU A 861 6.72 31.97 8.79
N ILE A 862 7.22 30.75 8.99
CA ILE A 862 8.53 30.32 8.46
C ILE A 862 8.53 30.44 6.93
N GLY A 863 7.45 29.96 6.29
CA GLY A 863 7.21 30.04 4.85
C GLY A 863 7.37 31.44 4.26
N VAL A 864 6.63 32.39 4.85
CA VAL A 864 6.54 33.79 4.39
C VAL A 864 7.81 34.58 4.72
N LEU A 865 8.48 34.27 5.84
CA LEU A 865 9.73 34.93 6.24
C LEU A 865 10.97 34.37 5.52
N ALA A 866 10.84 33.28 4.78
CA ALA A 866 11.94 32.77 3.96
C ALA A 866 12.30 33.79 2.88
N THR A 867 13.59 34.11 2.79
CA THR A 867 14.13 35.06 1.82
C THR A 867 15.08 34.33 0.88
N THR A 868 15.45 34.96 -0.23
CA THR A 868 16.48 34.44 -1.14
C THR A 868 17.85 34.27 -0.48
N ALA A 869 18.10 34.93 0.66
CA ALA A 869 19.33 34.77 1.43
C ALA A 869 19.27 33.61 2.44
N THR A 870 18.11 32.95 2.60
CA THR A 870 17.95 31.86 3.56
C THR A 870 18.52 30.56 2.99
N ASP A 871 19.45 29.94 3.73
CA ASP A 871 19.95 28.62 3.38
C ASP A 871 18.84 27.55 3.49
N ILE A 872 18.62 26.79 2.41
CA ILE A 872 17.59 25.75 2.34
C ILE A 872 17.73 24.66 3.42
N LEU A 873 18.96 24.34 3.84
CA LEU A 873 19.22 23.40 4.93
C LEU A 873 18.70 23.97 6.26
N VAL A 874 18.96 25.24 6.53
CA VAL A 874 18.44 25.89 7.75
C VAL A 874 16.92 25.97 7.72
N LEU A 875 16.35 26.23 6.54
CA LEU A 875 14.90 26.32 6.36
C LEU A 875 14.21 24.98 6.64
N MET A 876 14.74 23.86 6.13
CA MET A 876 14.18 22.53 6.37
C MET A 876 14.26 22.11 7.84
N LEU A 877 15.36 22.44 8.51
CA LEU A 877 15.47 22.26 9.96
C LEU A 877 14.42 23.11 10.72
N LEU A 878 14.17 24.35 10.29
CA LEU A 878 13.16 25.22 10.92
C LEU A 878 11.75 24.64 10.81
N TYR A 879 11.37 24.01 9.69
CA TYR A 879 10.09 23.31 9.57
C TYR A 879 9.97 22.08 10.46
N CYS A 880 11.09 21.40 10.75
CA CYS A 880 11.06 20.25 11.64
C CYS A 880 10.73 20.64 13.09
N ILE A 881 11.22 21.80 13.58
CA ILE A 881 11.17 22.16 15.00
C ILE A 881 9.73 22.26 15.55
N PRO A 882 8.79 23.04 14.96
CA PRO A 882 7.44 23.16 15.49
C PRO A 882 6.69 21.82 15.49
N VAL A 883 6.89 20.99 14.47
CA VAL A 883 6.26 19.67 14.35
C VAL A 883 6.82 18.68 15.39
N VAL A 884 8.14 18.68 15.64
CA VAL A 884 8.75 17.88 16.73
C VAL A 884 8.17 18.29 18.08
N ILE A 885 8.07 19.60 18.34
CA ILE A 885 7.50 20.13 19.60
C ILE A 885 6.04 19.70 19.75
N LEU A 886 5.25 19.79 18.67
CA LEU A 886 3.86 19.33 18.65
C LEU A 886 3.76 17.84 18.99
N LEU A 887 4.56 17.01 18.33
CA LEU A 887 4.55 15.57 18.54
C LEU A 887 4.98 15.21 19.96
N GLY A 888 6.05 15.85 20.46
CA GLY A 888 6.50 15.74 21.84
C GLY A 888 5.39 16.12 22.83
N ALA A 889 4.67 17.21 22.59
CA ALA A 889 3.54 17.63 23.42
C ALA A 889 2.36 16.65 23.35
N ILE A 890 2.09 16.04 22.20
CA ILE A 890 1.05 15.01 22.03
C ILE A 890 1.42 13.74 22.80
N LEU A 891 2.68 13.30 22.72
CA LEU A 891 3.19 12.08 23.34
C LEU A 891 3.41 12.22 24.86
N TRP A 892 3.94 13.35 25.31
CA TRP A 892 4.21 13.65 26.73
C TRP A 892 2.92 13.89 27.51
N ALA A 893 1.92 14.50 26.89
CA ALA A 893 0.61 14.55 27.48
C ALA A 893 0.01 13.13 27.46
N ASP A 894 0.23 12.35 28.52
CA ASP A 894 -0.62 11.20 28.93
C ASP A 894 -2.14 11.53 28.79
N GLY A 895 -2.45 12.83 28.79
CA GLY A 895 -3.71 13.50 28.50
C GLY A 895 -4.34 13.34 27.10
N THR A 896 -3.61 13.09 26.01
CA THR A 896 -4.24 12.99 24.68
C THR A 896 -4.87 11.62 24.47
N LYS A 897 -4.24 10.52 24.87
CA LYS A 897 -4.91 9.20 24.93
C LYS A 897 -6.16 9.27 25.83
N SER A 898 -6.13 10.02 26.93
CA SER A 898 -7.33 10.25 27.75
C SER A 898 -8.35 11.21 27.12
N ALA A 899 -7.95 12.08 26.20
CA ALA A 899 -8.87 12.95 25.45
C ALA A 899 -9.47 12.29 24.21
N PHE A 900 -8.72 11.44 23.51
CA PHE A 900 -9.23 10.51 22.51
C PHE A 900 -10.14 9.48 23.18
N ARG A 901 -9.78 8.93 24.35
CA ARG A 901 -10.68 8.12 25.20
C ARG A 901 -11.92 8.92 25.65
N ARG A 902 -11.78 10.20 25.99
CA ARG A 902 -12.91 11.07 26.36
C ARG A 902 -13.77 11.50 25.17
N ALA A 903 -13.19 11.64 23.98
CA ALA A 903 -13.94 11.86 22.75
C ALA A 903 -14.74 10.61 22.41
N ALA A 904 -14.09 9.44 22.38
CA ALA A 904 -14.75 8.14 22.20
C ALA A 904 -15.84 7.90 23.25
N SER A 905 -15.58 8.19 24.53
CA SER A 905 -16.57 8.02 25.60
C SER A 905 -17.70 9.07 25.58
N ARG A 906 -17.44 10.31 25.15
CA ARG A 906 -18.48 11.33 24.91
C ARG A 906 -19.34 10.99 23.71
N TYR A 907 -18.77 10.44 22.63
CA TYR A 907 -19.52 9.94 21.48
C TYR A 907 -20.40 8.74 21.90
N GLN A 908 -19.89 7.83 22.74
CA GLN A 908 -20.68 6.74 23.32
C GLN A 908 -21.80 7.23 24.25
N ALA A 909 -21.54 8.21 25.12
CA ALA A 909 -22.54 8.79 26.02
C ALA A 909 -23.65 9.54 25.26
N CYS A 910 -23.33 10.13 24.11
CA CYS A 910 -24.31 10.79 23.24
C CYS A 910 -25.16 9.76 22.45
N ALA A 911 -24.58 8.63 22.05
CA ALA A 911 -25.31 7.52 21.43
C ALA A 911 -26.28 6.83 22.39
N THR A 912 -25.94 6.72 23.69
CA THR A 912 -26.83 6.17 24.73
C THR A 912 -27.94 7.13 25.18
N ASN A 913 -27.84 8.43 24.84
CA ASN A 913 -28.82 9.45 25.18
C ASN A 913 -29.76 9.82 24.01
N ARG A 914 -29.76 9.07 22.91
CA ARG A 914 -30.89 9.15 21.97
C ARG A 914 -32.12 8.59 22.68
N PRO A 915 -33.25 9.33 22.75
CA PRO A 915 -34.50 8.72 23.16
C PRO A 915 -34.75 7.53 22.23
N SER A 916 -35.02 6.36 22.79
CA SER A 916 -35.43 5.19 22.02
C SER A 916 -36.52 5.62 21.05
N GLU A 917 -36.30 5.43 19.75
CA GLU A 917 -37.40 5.40 18.79
C GLU A 917 -38.43 4.43 19.36
N LYS A 918 -39.59 4.97 19.76
CA LYS A 918 -40.74 4.15 20.10
C LYS A 918 -40.99 3.27 18.88
N SER A 919 -40.93 1.96 19.09
CA SER A 919 -41.52 0.97 18.21
C SER A 919 -42.95 1.42 17.92
N VAL A 920 -43.18 1.93 16.70
CA VAL A 920 -44.53 2.04 16.15
C VAL A 920 -44.94 0.62 15.85
N GLU A 921 -45.63 0.00 16.80
CA GLU A 921 -46.46 -1.17 16.52
C GLU A 921 -47.47 -0.75 15.46
N ALA A 922 -47.44 -1.46 14.34
CA ALA A 922 -48.46 -1.37 13.32
C ALA A 922 -49.77 -1.91 13.91
N GLU A 923 -50.75 -1.03 14.13
CA GLU A 923 -52.15 -1.46 14.13
C GLU A 923 -52.57 -1.71 12.68
N PRO A 924 -53.33 -2.78 12.42
CA PRO A 924 -53.75 -3.12 11.07
C PRO A 924 -54.89 -2.19 10.64
N LEU A 925 -54.71 -1.53 9.50
CA LEU A 925 -55.76 -1.19 8.51
C LEU A 925 -55.12 -0.91 7.15
#